data_AF-A0A819VGA5-F1
#
_entry.id   AF-A0A819VGA5-F1
#
_cell.length_a   1.000
_cell.length_b   1.000
_cell.length_c   1.000
_cell.angle_alpha   90.00
_cell.angle_beta   90.00
_cell.angle_gamma   90.00
#
_symmetry.space_group_name_H-M   'P 1'
#
loop_
_entity.id
_entity.type
_entity.pdbx_description
1 polymer ?
#
loop_
_entity_poly.entity_id
_entity_poly.type
_entity_poly.pdbx_seq_one_letter_code
_entity_poly.pdbx_strand_id
1 'polypeptide(L)'
;MKRVLRFAFIFLSALCILIDGSHFRGGIISWRPLNSIPTGSTAQILIHQRYFWNRQWVSFPNPNCTEATVAAQTPIPVNSYMTCLGNCSSSNYSSTGLPTIMTSTDCDANPIIETWAGERYDTLALPLITAITIGFVSSAWLNTLYIGAASPWSIVSRVDLGLRPDGLINSSPVTNTLPVVFCQRAVTVVHSVQMADNDGTDILKCRWSNSNSTYNYNHYDECGGICSGLPSGTTLTRSNCTLSFNLPIANLYYACALQIEDYYNSSSTSPMSSVPVQFLFYAYNTSASACAQRPSIIGARPNTACIGAPIGVQLNETVIVQTYCPGQTIVDIVTSSPIGMIHSAISNSSSGIWTMILTWTPTATQSGPQGFCAGAIDNSGLQSDTYCITFLVNISAVSLIQSSATPVGNILQNQTVFQIQADASIFPPTRNSTYIYFNDATINTVVQSFDCGWAPEVTYTGSSVIIQFPVAPWIPGHSYYVTFDSGVASGGTYCHVESAPISSPTFWTFTVLPSTTTTTTTTISQTTELLDYSCTENDVSIQFALLSSSHTAWNSTSNCSLQQCNASLIDNNNCLSSSTPCFDYRTINNISYCAPAILCSILETCDNITQTCSSNDSVCIINSCCSPQAVCLPLLATQMCKTGWFYTSSMSVARSGHTASILSNGKVLVTGGYGNGYLNSAELYDPSTGTWTTTGNMTDARYTHTASVLLNGKVLVAGGADINGSSNSAELYDPSTGTWTTTGNMNNGRKGHTASVLSNGKVLVTGGESNGYIDINSTELYDPSTGFWTTTGSMIDTRYLHAASVLSNGKVLVTGGEGNVGVLSSAELIDPSTGTWTTTSNLTNARYWHTSSVLSDGKVLVTGGWNGFIALNSVELYDPSIGTWTTTGTMTNGRSYHTASVLSNGKVLVTGGWNFLSSFNSTELYDPSSSTWTTTGNMNNARHAHTASVLSNGLVLLAGGADNSGSLSSAELY
;
A
#
# COMPACT_ATOMS: atom_id res chain seq x y z
N MET A 1 -35.03 -46.07 70.41
CA MET A 1 -33.98 -45.12 70.85
C MET A 1 -32.86 -45.16 69.82
N LYS A 2 -32.42 -44.00 69.27
CA LYS A 2 -31.32 -43.83 68.27
C LYS A 2 -31.62 -44.48 66.89
N ARG A 3 -31.73 -43.68 65.80
CA ARG A 3 -30.70 -43.22 64.83
C ARG A 3 -30.27 -44.31 63.83
N VAL A 4 -30.16 -44.08 62.51
CA VAL A 4 -30.49 -42.89 61.68
C VAL A 4 -30.71 -43.31 60.20
N LEU A 5 -31.49 -42.50 59.45
CA LEU A 5 -31.73 -42.49 57.99
C LEU A 5 -31.53 -43.79 57.17
N ARG A 6 -32.64 -44.35 56.65
CA ARG A 6 -32.70 -44.95 55.31
C ARG A 6 -33.37 -43.96 54.37
N PHE A 7 -32.59 -43.19 53.60
CA PHE A 7 -33.13 -42.47 52.43
C PHE A 7 -32.91 -43.34 51.19
N ALA A 8 -34.00 -43.79 50.57
CA ALA A 8 -33.98 -44.18 49.17
C ALA A 8 -34.02 -42.89 48.32
N PHE A 9 -32.86 -42.24 48.17
CA PHE A 9 -32.77 -41.03 47.36
C PHE A 9 -32.91 -41.38 45.87
N ILE A 10 -33.79 -40.66 45.18
CA ILE A 10 -33.89 -40.69 43.72
C ILE A 10 -32.66 -39.95 43.17
N PHE A 11 -31.57 -40.68 42.95
CA PHE A 11 -30.77 -40.48 41.75
C PHE A 11 -31.52 -41.29 40.67
N LEU A 12 -32.11 -40.68 39.64
CA LEU A 12 -31.54 -39.59 38.85
C LEU A 12 -30.08 -39.90 38.48
N SER A 13 -29.87 -41.12 37.98
CA SER A 13 -28.83 -41.38 36.99
C SER A 13 -29.14 -40.53 35.76
N ALA A 14 -28.82 -39.24 35.83
CA ALA A 14 -28.61 -38.45 34.65
C ALA A 14 -27.52 -39.17 33.85
N LEU A 15 -27.90 -39.77 32.73
CA LEU A 15 -26.94 -39.92 31.65
C LEU A 15 -26.62 -38.49 31.21
N CYS A 16 -25.62 -37.91 31.87
CA CYS A 16 -24.79 -36.91 31.21
C CYS A 16 -24.25 -37.63 29.98
N ILE A 17 -24.88 -37.36 28.84
CA ILE A 17 -24.30 -37.60 27.53
C ILE A 17 -23.12 -36.62 27.47
N LEU A 18 -22.01 -37.04 28.05
CA LEU A 18 -20.73 -36.38 27.86
C LEU A 18 -20.42 -36.55 26.38
N ILE A 19 -20.49 -35.43 25.66
CA ILE A 19 -20.17 -35.38 24.25
C ILE A 19 -18.65 -35.52 24.18
N ASP A 20 -18.17 -36.75 23.96
CA ASP A 20 -16.77 -37.06 23.66
C ASP A 20 -16.40 -36.47 22.28
N GLY A 21 -16.26 -35.15 22.25
CA GLY A 21 -15.83 -34.41 21.07
C GLY A 21 -14.43 -34.84 20.67
N SER A 22 -14.27 -35.34 19.46
CA SER A 22 -13.00 -35.86 18.97
C SER A 22 -11.93 -34.79 18.84
N HIS A 23 -10.67 -35.22 18.94
CA HIS A 23 -9.51 -34.40 18.58
C HIS A 23 -9.51 -34.04 17.08
N PHE A 24 -9.85 -34.94 16.17
CA PHE A 24 -9.88 -34.64 14.73
C PHE A 24 -11.26 -34.10 14.29
N ARG A 25 -11.26 -33.12 13.37
CA ARG A 25 -12.46 -32.44 12.84
C ARG A 25 -12.60 -32.50 11.31
N GLY A 26 -11.54 -32.78 10.57
CA GLY A 26 -11.57 -32.80 9.11
C GLY A 26 -10.19 -32.58 8.50
N GLY A 27 -10.08 -32.82 7.20
CA GLY A 27 -8.83 -32.62 6.48
C GLY A 27 -8.86 -32.99 4.99
N ILE A 28 -7.80 -32.56 4.30
CA ILE A 28 -7.62 -32.60 2.85
C ILE A 28 -6.15 -32.97 2.53
N ILE A 29 -5.91 -33.75 1.47
CA ILE A 29 -4.59 -33.96 0.87
C ILE A 29 -4.66 -33.71 -0.64
N SER A 30 -3.93 -32.70 -1.10
CA SER A 30 -3.77 -32.34 -2.51
C SER A 30 -2.30 -32.45 -2.92
N TRP A 31 -2.01 -32.41 -4.22
CA TRP A 31 -0.65 -32.45 -4.74
C TRP A 31 -0.57 -31.84 -6.14
N ARG A 32 0.58 -31.25 -6.49
CA ARG A 32 0.85 -30.76 -7.85
C ARG A 32 2.30 -30.96 -8.27
N PRO A 33 2.63 -31.09 -9.56
CA PRO A 33 4.00 -31.01 -10.03
C PRO A 33 4.64 -29.66 -9.69
N LEU A 34 5.97 -29.66 -9.46
CA LEU A 34 6.79 -28.45 -9.34
C LEU A 34 7.30 -27.93 -10.69
N ASN A 35 7.46 -28.80 -11.69
CA ASN A 35 7.96 -28.47 -13.02
C ASN A 35 6.91 -28.86 -14.07
N SER A 36 6.65 -27.98 -15.05
CA SER A 36 5.64 -28.22 -16.10
C SER A 36 6.06 -29.28 -17.13
N ILE A 37 7.36 -29.41 -17.42
CA ILE A 37 7.93 -30.44 -18.29
C ILE A 37 9.20 -31.00 -17.61
N PRO A 38 9.33 -32.31 -17.36
CA PRO A 38 10.50 -32.88 -16.69
C PRO A 38 11.68 -33.09 -17.63
N THR A 39 12.86 -32.65 -17.21
CA THR A 39 14.15 -32.99 -17.84
C THR A 39 14.69 -34.33 -17.32
N GLY A 40 13.89 -35.41 -17.41
CA GLY A 40 14.29 -36.74 -16.97
C GLY A 40 13.15 -37.74 -16.87
N SER A 41 13.39 -38.87 -16.18
CA SER A 41 12.41 -39.94 -15.95
C SER A 41 11.59 -39.79 -14.66
N THR A 42 11.78 -38.68 -13.93
CA THR A 42 11.12 -38.40 -12.63
C THR A 42 10.65 -36.95 -12.57
N ALA A 43 9.51 -36.73 -11.92
CA ALA A 43 9.02 -35.41 -11.53
C ALA A 43 9.11 -35.23 -10.02
N GLN A 44 9.23 -33.98 -9.60
CA GLN A 44 9.00 -33.57 -8.21
C GLN A 44 7.57 -33.06 -8.08
N ILE A 45 6.86 -33.51 -7.05
CA ILE A 45 5.56 -32.98 -6.65
C ILE A 45 5.69 -32.25 -5.31
N LEU A 46 4.87 -31.21 -5.15
CA LEU A 46 4.53 -30.62 -3.86
C LEU A 46 3.23 -31.27 -3.38
N ILE A 47 3.27 -31.92 -2.22
CA ILE A 47 2.08 -32.42 -1.52
C ILE A 47 1.66 -31.32 -0.55
N HIS A 48 0.38 -30.95 -0.59
CA HIS A 48 -0.24 -29.99 0.32
C HIS A 48 -1.26 -30.71 1.19
N GLN A 49 -1.29 -30.38 2.48
CA GLN A 49 -2.10 -31.04 3.48
C GLN A 49 -2.73 -30.02 4.41
N ARG A 50 -3.95 -30.30 4.84
CA ARG A 50 -4.72 -29.46 5.75
C ARG A 50 -5.46 -30.34 6.74
N TYR A 51 -5.27 -30.12 8.04
CA TYR A 51 -5.91 -30.87 9.13
C TYR A 51 -6.46 -29.94 10.19
N PHE A 52 -7.63 -30.28 10.73
CA PHE A 52 -8.30 -29.51 11.77
C PHE A 52 -8.39 -30.32 13.07
N TRP A 53 -7.87 -29.75 14.17
CA TRP A 53 -7.77 -30.40 15.48
C TRP A 53 -8.65 -29.74 16.57
N ASN A 54 -8.71 -30.32 17.77
CA ASN A 54 -9.69 -29.95 18.80
C ASN A 54 -9.24 -30.32 20.23
N ARG A 55 -9.67 -29.48 21.19
CA ARG A 55 -9.17 -29.37 22.56
C ARG A 55 -9.48 -30.54 23.52
N GLN A 56 -10.40 -31.44 23.20
CA GLN A 56 -11.05 -32.28 24.24
C GLN A 56 -10.49 -33.70 24.42
N TRP A 57 -9.61 -33.88 25.41
CA TRP A 57 -9.67 -35.03 26.34
C TRP A 57 -8.90 -34.73 27.64
N VAL A 58 -9.28 -35.37 28.75
CA VAL A 58 -8.82 -34.98 30.11
C VAL A 58 -8.47 -36.19 31.01
N SER A 59 -8.37 -37.39 30.45
CA SER A 59 -8.48 -38.64 31.24
C SER A 59 -7.46 -39.74 30.92
N PHE A 60 -6.45 -39.52 30.07
CA PHE A 60 -5.30 -40.44 29.90
C PHE A 60 -3.96 -39.73 30.14
N PRO A 61 -2.92 -40.44 30.60
CA PRO A 61 -1.65 -39.85 31.05
C PRO A 61 -0.59 -39.74 29.93
N ASN A 62 -0.94 -39.16 28.78
CA ASN A 62 0.05 -38.62 27.83
C ASN A 62 -0.61 -37.58 26.91
N PRO A 63 0.19 -36.76 26.19
CA PRO A 63 0.17 -35.31 26.33
C PRO A 63 -1.17 -34.66 25.93
N ASN A 64 -1.75 -33.87 26.83
CA ASN A 64 -3.09 -33.28 26.68
C ASN A 64 -3.04 -31.87 26.06
N CYS A 65 -4.00 -31.53 25.19
CA CYS A 65 -4.24 -30.16 24.73
C CYS A 65 -4.79 -29.26 25.85
N THR A 66 -3.90 -28.86 26.76
CA THR A 66 -4.18 -27.92 27.85
C THR A 66 -4.19 -26.47 27.37
N GLU A 67 -4.78 -25.59 28.17
CA GLU A 67 -4.76 -24.14 27.96
C GLU A 67 -3.32 -23.60 27.91
N ALA A 68 -2.40 -24.20 28.68
CA ALA A 68 -0.97 -23.86 28.69
C ALA A 68 -0.25 -24.29 27.40
N THR A 69 -0.53 -25.48 26.85
CA THR A 69 0.10 -25.95 25.60
C THR A 69 -0.40 -25.20 24.37
N VAL A 70 -1.65 -24.70 24.38
CA VAL A 70 -2.13 -23.77 23.34
C VAL A 70 -1.44 -22.41 23.47
N ALA A 71 -1.42 -21.82 24.68
CA ALA A 71 -0.78 -20.52 24.92
C ALA A 71 0.75 -20.54 24.66
N ALA A 72 1.38 -21.71 24.78
CA ALA A 72 2.80 -21.92 24.47
C ALA A 72 3.06 -22.50 23.07
N GLN A 73 2.06 -22.59 22.19
CA GLN A 73 2.15 -23.09 20.79
C GLN A 73 3.04 -24.34 20.68
N THR A 74 2.80 -25.32 21.56
CA THR A 74 3.69 -26.48 21.75
C THR A 74 3.12 -27.72 21.05
N PRO A 75 3.80 -28.30 20.03
CA PRO A 75 3.33 -29.47 19.33
C PRO A 75 3.17 -30.68 20.26
N ILE A 76 2.00 -31.32 20.19
CA ILE A 76 1.64 -32.48 21.02
C ILE A 76 1.84 -33.78 20.24
N PRO A 77 2.64 -34.73 20.77
CA PRO A 77 2.80 -36.06 20.17
C PRO A 77 1.47 -36.79 19.91
N VAL A 78 1.22 -37.14 18.66
CA VAL A 78 0.07 -37.94 18.21
C VAL A 78 0.54 -39.11 17.35
N ASN A 79 -0.12 -40.26 17.49
CA ASN A 79 0.13 -41.45 16.66
C ASN A 79 -0.52 -41.29 15.28
N SER A 80 -0.05 -40.31 14.52
CA SER A 80 -0.57 -39.94 13.20
C SER A 80 0.58 -39.69 12.24
N TYR A 81 0.54 -40.28 11.03
CA TYR A 81 1.66 -40.25 10.09
C TYR A 81 1.23 -40.35 8.63
N MET A 82 2.07 -39.87 7.71
CA MET A 82 1.95 -40.21 6.29
C MET A 82 2.44 -41.63 6.01
N THR A 83 1.75 -42.34 5.13
CA THR A 83 2.21 -43.61 4.58
C THR A 83 1.84 -43.75 3.10
N CYS A 84 2.53 -44.65 2.40
CA CYS A 84 2.05 -45.17 1.13
C CYS A 84 1.10 -46.35 1.39
N LEU A 85 0.00 -46.40 0.64
CA LEU A 85 -1.01 -47.46 0.70
C LEU A 85 -1.03 -48.34 -0.57
N GLY A 86 -0.45 -47.88 -1.69
CA GLY A 86 -0.43 -48.64 -2.93
C GLY A 86 0.67 -48.22 -3.92
N ASN A 87 1.19 -49.21 -4.66
CA ASN A 87 2.10 -49.09 -5.82
C ASN A 87 3.48 -48.42 -5.64
N CYS A 88 3.91 -48.05 -4.42
CA CYS A 88 5.23 -47.41 -4.20
C CYS A 88 6.47 -48.33 -4.36
N SER A 89 6.36 -49.49 -5.03
CA SER A 89 7.41 -50.51 -5.08
C SER A 89 8.56 -50.18 -6.05
N SER A 90 9.44 -49.27 -5.64
CA SER A 90 10.83 -49.19 -6.11
C SER A 90 11.78 -49.10 -4.92
N SER A 91 13.06 -49.41 -5.10
CA SER A 91 14.03 -49.75 -4.04
C SER A 91 14.40 -48.63 -3.06
N ASN A 92 13.76 -47.46 -3.14
CA ASN A 92 14.05 -46.29 -2.31
C ASN A 92 13.03 -46.09 -1.17
N TYR A 93 11.91 -46.80 -1.18
CA TYR A 93 10.80 -46.59 -0.25
C TYR A 93 10.47 -47.88 0.52
N SER A 94 10.72 -47.88 1.83
CA SER A 94 10.22 -48.92 2.74
C SER A 94 8.71 -48.76 3.00
N SER A 95 8.13 -49.66 3.81
CA SER A 95 6.79 -49.48 4.40
C SER A 95 6.70 -48.29 5.38
N THR A 96 7.81 -47.58 5.59
CA THR A 96 7.93 -46.30 6.32
C THR A 96 8.68 -45.27 5.46
N GLY A 97 8.53 -45.38 4.13
CA GLY A 97 9.44 -44.79 3.13
C GLY A 97 9.09 -43.38 2.66
N LEU A 98 7.86 -42.92 2.89
CA LEU A 98 7.64 -41.48 3.07
C LEU A 98 8.32 -41.11 4.40
N PRO A 99 9.11 -40.03 4.48
CA PRO A 99 9.66 -39.60 5.77
C PRO A 99 8.52 -39.44 6.78
N THR A 100 8.78 -39.74 8.06
CA THR A 100 7.75 -39.73 9.12
C THR A 100 7.34 -38.30 9.45
N ILE A 101 6.54 -37.74 8.55
CA ILE A 101 6.37 -36.30 8.30
C ILE A 101 5.71 -35.58 9.47
N MET A 102 4.77 -36.24 10.15
CA MET A 102 4.24 -35.81 11.43
C MET A 102 4.45 -36.90 12.49
N THR A 103 4.78 -36.45 13.69
CA THR A 103 4.72 -37.19 14.95
C THR A 103 4.08 -36.35 16.07
N SER A 104 3.81 -35.07 15.79
CA SER A 104 3.21 -34.09 16.70
C SER A 104 2.34 -33.09 15.94
N THR A 105 1.29 -32.58 16.58
CA THR A 105 0.34 -31.60 16.04
C THR A 105 0.07 -30.50 17.05
N ASP A 106 -0.14 -29.26 16.60
CA ASP A 106 -0.46 -28.16 17.50
C ASP A 106 -1.90 -28.25 18.03
N CYS A 107 -2.12 -27.65 19.20
CA CYS A 107 -3.41 -27.62 19.86
C CYS A 107 -4.12 -26.29 19.61
N ASP A 108 -5.40 -26.35 19.23
CA ASP A 108 -6.29 -25.20 19.22
C ASP A 108 -7.13 -25.16 20.52
N ALA A 109 -7.38 -23.96 21.04
CA ALA A 109 -8.23 -23.75 22.21
C ALA A 109 -9.70 -23.50 21.84
N ASN A 110 -9.99 -23.12 20.60
CA ASN A 110 -11.26 -22.54 20.19
C ASN A 110 -11.97 -23.38 19.11
N PRO A 111 -13.27 -23.70 19.25
CA PRO A 111 -14.01 -24.35 18.17
C PRO A 111 -14.20 -23.52 16.89
N ILE A 112 -13.85 -22.23 16.88
CA ILE A 112 -14.34 -21.21 15.94
C ILE A 112 -13.22 -20.41 15.24
N ILE A 113 -12.11 -20.11 15.93
CA ILE A 113 -10.96 -19.38 15.37
C ILE A 113 -9.96 -20.39 14.79
N GLU A 114 -9.40 -20.11 13.61
CA GLU A 114 -8.45 -21.01 12.93
C GLU A 114 -6.99 -20.66 13.30
N THR A 115 -6.36 -21.40 14.23
CA THR A 115 -4.96 -21.15 14.62
C THR A 115 -3.92 -22.01 13.89
N TRP A 116 -4.04 -22.12 12.55
CA TRP A 116 -3.04 -22.69 11.61
C TRP A 116 -2.50 -24.13 11.83
N ALA A 117 -2.98 -24.83 12.85
CA ALA A 117 -2.36 -26.02 13.50
C ALA A 117 -2.17 -27.30 12.65
N GLY A 118 -2.36 -27.24 11.33
CA GLY A 118 -2.30 -28.42 10.46
C GLY A 118 -2.22 -28.15 8.96
N GLU A 119 -1.84 -26.95 8.51
CA GLU A 119 -1.54 -26.70 7.08
C GLU A 119 -0.05 -26.90 6.80
N ARG A 120 0.30 -27.73 5.80
CA ARG A 120 1.68 -28.12 5.51
C ARG A 120 1.92 -28.41 4.02
N TYR A 121 3.16 -28.17 3.58
CA TYR A 121 3.67 -28.54 2.26
C TYR A 121 4.93 -29.40 2.40
N ASP A 122 5.01 -30.52 1.66
CA ASP A 122 6.18 -31.41 1.59
C ASP A 122 6.51 -31.78 0.14
N THR A 123 7.79 -32.01 -0.18
CA THR A 123 8.23 -32.32 -1.55
C THR A 123 8.56 -33.81 -1.71
N LEU A 124 8.05 -34.45 -2.75
CA LEU A 124 8.29 -35.87 -3.06
C LEU A 124 8.74 -36.05 -4.54
N ALA A 125 9.63 -37.01 -4.80
CA ALA A 125 10.12 -37.32 -6.15
C ALA A 125 9.62 -38.69 -6.63
N LEU A 126 8.98 -38.74 -7.79
CA LEU A 126 8.28 -39.91 -8.32
C LEU A 126 8.55 -40.13 -9.83
N PRO A 127 8.51 -41.37 -10.35
CA PRO A 127 8.65 -41.63 -11.78
C PRO A 127 7.39 -41.24 -12.59
N LEU A 128 7.58 -40.80 -13.83
CA LEU A 128 6.54 -40.27 -14.74
C LEU A 128 5.52 -41.31 -15.28
N ILE A 129 5.51 -42.51 -14.71
CA ILE A 129 4.63 -43.61 -15.12
C ILE A 129 4.03 -44.34 -13.90
N THR A 130 4.19 -43.77 -12.69
CA THR A 130 3.85 -44.46 -11.44
C THR A 130 2.63 -43.81 -10.79
N ALA A 131 1.47 -44.45 -10.95
CA ALA A 131 0.30 -44.15 -10.17
C ALA A 131 0.41 -44.76 -8.76
N ILE A 132 0.56 -43.92 -7.73
CA ILE A 132 0.65 -44.34 -6.33
C ILE A 132 -0.58 -43.90 -5.53
N THR A 133 -0.79 -44.57 -4.39
CA THR A 133 -1.79 -44.18 -3.40
C THR A 133 -1.08 -43.76 -2.12
N ILE A 134 -1.23 -42.49 -1.72
CA ILE A 134 -0.74 -41.97 -0.45
C ILE A 134 -1.90 -41.81 0.53
N GLY A 135 -1.62 -41.89 1.83
CA GLY A 135 -2.61 -41.58 2.84
C GLY A 135 -2.00 -41.01 4.12
N PHE A 136 -2.79 -40.18 4.81
CA PHE A 136 -2.52 -39.81 6.19
C PHE A 136 -3.34 -40.68 7.12
N VAL A 137 -2.68 -41.18 8.15
CA VAL A 137 -3.15 -42.15 9.13
C VAL A 137 -3.27 -41.50 10.49
N SER A 138 -4.29 -41.85 11.28
CA SER A 138 -4.29 -41.53 12.72
C SER A 138 -5.10 -42.53 13.56
N SER A 139 -4.73 -42.63 14.84
CA SER A 139 -5.55 -43.27 15.89
C SER A 139 -6.59 -42.34 16.53
N ALA A 140 -6.54 -41.03 16.27
CA ALA A 140 -7.44 -40.03 16.86
C ALA A 140 -8.61 -39.74 15.90
N TRP A 141 -9.77 -40.34 16.17
CA TRP A 141 -10.89 -40.45 15.22
C TRP A 141 -11.96 -39.35 15.36
N LEU A 142 -12.61 -38.96 14.25
CA LEU A 142 -13.84 -38.13 14.15
C LEU A 142 -15.06 -38.75 14.86
N ASN A 143 -15.23 -38.49 16.16
CA ASN A 143 -16.16 -39.23 17.02
C ASN A 143 -17.59 -38.68 16.95
N THR A 144 -18.48 -39.43 16.32
CA THR A 144 -19.91 -39.14 16.24
C THR A 144 -20.74 -40.13 17.07
N LEU A 145 -20.51 -40.13 18.39
CA LEU A 145 -21.39 -40.74 19.42
C LEU A 145 -21.69 -42.25 19.23
N TYR A 146 -20.79 -42.99 18.59
CA TYR A 146 -20.94 -44.43 18.36
C TYR A 146 -19.93 -45.23 19.19
N ILE A 147 -20.42 -46.00 20.17
CA ILE A 147 -19.59 -46.82 21.06
C ILE A 147 -19.11 -48.07 20.29
N GLY A 148 -18.04 -47.91 19.50
CA GLY A 148 -17.66 -48.86 18.45
C GLY A 148 -16.15 -48.97 18.16
N ALA A 149 -15.31 -48.89 19.19
CA ALA A 149 -13.85 -49.07 19.16
C ALA A 149 -13.03 -48.02 18.38
N ALA A 150 -11.80 -47.76 18.86
CA ALA A 150 -10.81 -46.94 18.17
C ALA A 150 -10.16 -47.72 17.02
N SER A 151 -10.88 -47.89 15.92
CA SER A 151 -10.30 -48.36 14.66
C SER A 151 -9.38 -47.29 14.07
N PRO A 152 -8.31 -47.62 13.32
CA PRO A 152 -7.48 -46.61 12.65
C PRO A 152 -8.13 -46.10 11.35
N TRP A 153 -8.16 -44.78 11.12
CA TRP A 153 -8.61 -44.20 9.83
C TRP A 153 -7.44 -43.84 8.93
N SER A 154 -7.74 -43.63 7.65
CA SER A 154 -6.92 -42.78 6.78
C SER A 154 -7.77 -41.81 5.96
N ILE A 155 -7.17 -40.68 5.57
CA ILE A 155 -7.58 -39.98 4.34
C ILE A 155 -6.59 -40.32 3.24
N VAL A 156 -7.10 -40.57 2.03
CA VAL A 156 -6.37 -41.22 0.93
C VAL A 156 -6.43 -40.38 -0.33
N SER A 157 -5.30 -40.19 -1.01
CA SER A 157 -5.20 -39.48 -2.29
C SER A 157 -4.53 -40.36 -3.34
N ARG A 158 -5.08 -40.36 -4.57
CA ARG A 158 -4.43 -40.95 -5.75
C ARG A 158 -3.51 -39.92 -6.40
N VAL A 159 -2.26 -40.31 -6.62
CA VAL A 159 -1.25 -39.58 -7.38
C VAL A 159 -1.00 -40.32 -8.69
N ASP A 160 -1.02 -39.64 -9.82
CA ASP A 160 -0.67 -40.22 -11.12
C ASP A 160 0.05 -39.18 -11.96
N LEU A 161 1.27 -39.51 -12.40
CA LEU A 161 2.15 -38.60 -13.13
C LEU A 161 2.36 -39.03 -14.58
N GLY A 162 1.51 -39.94 -15.08
CA GLY A 162 1.46 -40.28 -16.49
C GLY A 162 1.20 -39.03 -17.34
N LEU A 163 2.02 -38.85 -18.37
CA LEU A 163 1.80 -37.80 -19.37
C LEU A 163 0.44 -38.01 -20.05
N ARG A 164 -0.37 -36.96 -20.03
CA ARG A 164 -1.67 -36.91 -20.71
C ARG A 164 -1.49 -36.81 -22.23
N PRO A 165 -2.53 -37.10 -23.04
CA PRO A 165 -2.46 -37.02 -24.50
C PRO A 165 -2.22 -35.61 -25.08
N ASP A 166 -2.37 -34.55 -24.28
CA ASP A 166 -2.00 -33.17 -24.61
C ASP A 166 -0.51 -32.86 -24.37
N GLY A 167 0.24 -33.77 -23.73
CA GLY A 167 1.64 -33.63 -23.37
C GLY A 167 1.90 -33.03 -21.97
N LEU A 168 0.86 -32.75 -21.18
CA LEU A 168 0.99 -32.22 -19.82
C LEU A 168 1.05 -33.34 -18.77
N ILE A 169 1.49 -32.98 -17.56
CA ILE A 169 1.45 -33.84 -16.38
C ILE A 169 0.26 -33.44 -15.53
N ASN A 170 -0.52 -34.45 -15.13
CA ASN A 170 -1.68 -34.29 -14.26
C ASN A 170 -1.34 -33.61 -12.94
N SER A 171 -2.28 -32.85 -12.40
CA SER A 171 -2.25 -32.30 -11.04
C SER A 171 -3.41 -32.85 -10.21
N SER A 172 -3.49 -32.56 -8.90
CA SER A 172 -4.71 -32.88 -8.14
C SER A 172 -5.74 -31.76 -8.26
N PRO A 173 -7.05 -32.08 -8.13
CA PRO A 173 -8.09 -31.12 -7.80
C PRO A 173 -7.70 -30.20 -6.64
N VAL A 174 -8.33 -29.03 -6.66
CA VAL A 174 -8.34 -28.05 -5.59
C VAL A 174 -9.70 -28.08 -4.94
N THR A 175 -9.72 -28.02 -3.62
CA THR A 175 -10.94 -27.98 -2.82
C THR A 175 -10.68 -27.28 -1.50
N ASN A 176 -11.69 -26.59 -1.00
CA ASN A 176 -11.73 -26.18 0.40
C ASN A 176 -13.19 -26.25 0.88
N THR A 177 -13.37 -26.39 2.19
CA THR A 177 -14.64 -26.32 2.90
C THR A 177 -14.40 -25.90 4.35
N LEU A 178 -15.44 -25.49 5.07
CA LEU A 178 -15.32 -25.23 6.50
C LEU A 178 -15.22 -26.57 7.26
N PRO A 179 -14.38 -26.67 8.30
CA PRO A 179 -14.24 -27.91 9.08
C PRO A 179 -15.52 -28.30 9.83
N VAL A 180 -16.34 -27.31 10.17
CA VAL A 180 -17.67 -27.49 10.77
C VAL A 180 -18.66 -26.56 10.05
N VAL A 181 -19.69 -27.15 9.44
CA VAL A 181 -20.82 -26.44 8.84
C VAL A 181 -22.02 -26.54 9.78
N PHE A 182 -22.57 -25.40 10.21
CA PHE A 182 -23.66 -25.35 11.18
C PHE A 182 -25.01 -25.41 10.45
N CYS A 183 -25.88 -26.34 10.84
CA CYS A 183 -27.13 -26.63 10.14
C CYS A 183 -28.32 -26.76 11.09
N GLN A 184 -29.47 -26.22 10.69
CA GLN A 184 -30.71 -26.33 11.47
C GLN A 184 -31.27 -27.75 11.38
N ARG A 185 -31.59 -28.37 12.53
CA ARG A 185 -32.28 -29.68 12.57
C ARG A 185 -33.62 -29.63 11.82
N ALA A 186 -33.93 -30.70 11.10
CA ALA A 186 -35.20 -30.93 10.39
C ALA A 186 -35.51 -29.91 9.26
N VAL A 187 -34.49 -29.24 8.75
CA VAL A 187 -34.51 -28.51 7.47
C VAL A 187 -33.66 -29.29 6.46
N THR A 188 -34.05 -29.27 5.18
CA THR A 188 -33.24 -29.83 4.10
C THR A 188 -31.98 -28.99 3.93
N VAL A 189 -30.85 -29.53 4.37
CA VAL A 189 -29.52 -28.97 4.12
C VAL A 189 -29.17 -29.24 2.66
N VAL A 190 -28.72 -28.20 1.96
CA VAL A 190 -28.08 -28.30 0.65
C VAL A 190 -26.70 -27.65 0.79
N HIS A 191 -25.64 -28.41 0.52
CA HIS A 191 -24.26 -27.94 0.70
C HIS A 191 -23.40 -28.43 -0.47
N SER A 192 -22.71 -27.51 -1.14
CA SER A 192 -21.80 -27.82 -2.24
C SER A 192 -20.36 -27.63 -1.78
N VAL A 193 -19.55 -28.69 -1.86
CA VAL A 193 -18.11 -28.58 -1.63
C VAL A 193 -17.47 -27.96 -2.87
N GLN A 194 -16.60 -26.96 -2.69
CA GLN A 194 -15.91 -26.34 -3.82
C GLN A 194 -14.98 -27.37 -4.48
N MET A 195 -15.04 -27.47 -5.81
CA MET A 195 -14.08 -28.22 -6.61
C MET A 195 -13.58 -27.33 -7.74
N ALA A 196 -12.26 -27.30 -7.96
CA ALA A 196 -11.66 -26.81 -9.19
C ALA A 196 -10.63 -27.82 -9.66
N ASP A 197 -10.54 -28.03 -10.98
CA ASP A 197 -9.36 -28.61 -11.61
C ASP A 197 -8.13 -27.68 -11.32
N ASN A 198 -6.90 -28.10 -11.57
CA ASN A 198 -5.70 -27.24 -11.51
C ASN A 198 -5.00 -27.06 -12.88
N ASP A 199 -5.26 -27.90 -13.88
CA ASP A 199 -4.64 -27.77 -15.22
C ASP A 199 -5.64 -27.49 -16.36
N GLY A 200 -6.95 -27.56 -16.08
CA GLY A 200 -7.99 -26.78 -16.75
C GLY A 200 -8.69 -27.47 -17.93
N THR A 201 -8.43 -28.76 -18.14
CA THR A 201 -9.01 -29.57 -19.22
C THR A 201 -9.89 -30.71 -18.73
N ASP A 202 -9.82 -31.06 -17.45
CA ASP A 202 -10.23 -32.37 -16.96
C ASP A 202 -11.53 -32.29 -16.16
N ILE A 203 -12.31 -33.38 -16.18
CA ILE A 203 -13.69 -33.40 -15.71
C ILE A 203 -13.75 -33.93 -14.28
N LEU A 204 -13.81 -32.99 -13.34
CA LEU A 204 -14.03 -33.30 -11.95
C LEU A 204 -15.41 -33.94 -11.71
N LYS A 205 -15.40 -34.95 -10.85
CA LYS A 205 -16.58 -35.62 -10.30
C LYS A 205 -16.33 -35.83 -8.81
N CYS A 206 -17.36 -36.15 -8.04
CA CYS A 206 -17.19 -36.57 -6.67
C CYS A 206 -17.89 -37.90 -6.37
N ARG A 207 -17.51 -38.51 -5.26
CA ARG A 207 -18.18 -39.67 -4.67
C ARG A 207 -18.07 -39.67 -3.17
N TRP A 208 -18.85 -40.54 -2.54
CA TRP A 208 -18.60 -41.00 -1.18
C TRP A 208 -17.23 -41.67 -1.09
N SER A 209 -16.49 -41.39 -0.03
CA SER A 209 -15.36 -42.23 0.38
C SER A 209 -15.87 -43.65 0.69
N ASN A 210 -15.04 -44.67 0.44
CA ASN A 210 -15.44 -46.08 0.60
C ASN A 210 -14.85 -46.75 1.86
N SER A 211 -15.63 -47.66 2.44
CA SER A 211 -15.19 -48.69 3.37
C SER A 211 -14.90 -49.97 2.57
N ASN A 212 -13.69 -50.09 2.02
CA ASN A 212 -13.31 -51.18 1.12
C ASN A 212 -12.32 -52.14 1.77
N SER A 213 -12.88 -53.08 2.53
CA SER A 213 -12.21 -54.18 3.25
C SER A 213 -11.34 -55.16 2.43
N THR A 214 -11.02 -54.84 1.16
CA THR A 214 -10.16 -55.64 0.29
C THR A 214 -8.66 -55.37 0.48
N TYR A 215 -8.27 -54.30 1.19
CA TYR A 215 -6.89 -54.12 1.66
C TYR A 215 -6.61 -55.03 2.88
N ASN A 216 -5.58 -55.86 2.76
CA ASN A 216 -5.45 -57.11 3.51
C ASN A 216 -5.03 -56.91 4.99
N TYR A 217 -5.99 -57.12 5.91
CA TYR A 217 -5.83 -57.43 7.35
C TYR A 217 -5.07 -56.45 8.26
N ASN A 218 -4.25 -55.54 7.73
CA ASN A 218 -3.47 -54.54 8.47
C ASN A 218 -3.70 -53.13 7.91
N HIS A 219 -4.87 -52.57 8.28
CA HIS A 219 -5.24 -51.15 8.28
C HIS A 219 -5.82 -50.47 7.01
N TYR A 220 -6.57 -49.39 7.30
CA TYR A 220 -6.85 -48.18 6.50
C TYR A 220 -7.88 -48.25 5.33
N ASP A 221 -9.15 -48.02 5.68
CA ASP A 221 -10.20 -47.52 4.77
C ASP A 221 -10.07 -46.00 4.49
N GLU A 222 -10.72 -45.50 3.43
CA GLU A 222 -10.79 -44.04 3.10
C GLU A 222 -11.64 -43.21 4.07
N CYS A 223 -12.45 -43.87 4.89
CA CYS A 223 -13.36 -43.29 5.89
C CYS A 223 -13.77 -44.25 7.02
N GLY A 224 -13.42 -45.54 6.92
CA GLY A 224 -13.77 -46.63 7.85
C GLY A 224 -15.17 -46.52 8.47
N GLY A 225 -15.23 -46.26 9.78
CA GLY A 225 -16.50 -46.18 10.51
C GLY A 225 -17.44 -45.03 10.12
N ILE A 226 -16.96 -43.96 9.45
CA ILE A 226 -17.77 -42.76 9.11
C ILE A 226 -18.25 -42.71 7.65
N CYS A 227 -18.02 -43.77 6.86
CA CYS A 227 -18.55 -43.87 5.49
C CYS A 227 -20.10 -43.87 5.41
N SER A 228 -20.80 -43.84 6.54
CA SER A 228 -22.26 -43.64 6.66
C SER A 228 -22.60 -42.64 7.77
N GLY A 229 -21.76 -41.62 7.99
CA GLY A 229 -21.94 -40.60 9.02
C GLY A 229 -23.05 -39.58 8.76
N LEU A 230 -23.67 -39.60 7.57
CA LEU A 230 -24.83 -38.76 7.20
C LEU A 230 -26.13 -39.59 7.13
N PRO A 231 -27.31 -38.97 7.36
CA PRO A 231 -28.59 -39.69 7.45
C PRO A 231 -29.00 -40.48 6.20
N SER A 232 -29.73 -41.57 6.41
CA SER A 232 -30.30 -42.40 5.33
C SER A 232 -31.21 -41.57 4.41
N GLY A 233 -30.96 -41.62 3.10
CA GLY A 233 -31.66 -40.80 2.10
C GLY A 233 -30.90 -39.55 1.65
N THR A 234 -29.70 -39.29 2.21
CA THR A 234 -28.77 -38.28 1.69
C THR A 234 -28.44 -38.55 0.21
N THR A 235 -28.51 -37.52 -0.62
CA THR A 235 -28.07 -37.57 -2.04
C THR A 235 -26.78 -36.78 -2.25
N LEU A 236 -26.05 -37.15 -3.32
CA LEU A 236 -24.82 -36.48 -3.76
C LEU A 236 -24.85 -36.33 -5.29
N THR A 237 -24.88 -35.10 -5.78
CA THR A 237 -24.84 -34.80 -7.22
C THR A 237 -23.38 -34.86 -7.70
N ARG A 238 -23.02 -35.95 -8.37
CA ARG A 238 -21.61 -36.29 -8.67
C ARG A 238 -20.86 -35.30 -9.55
N SER A 239 -21.55 -34.44 -10.32
CA SER A 239 -20.93 -33.48 -11.24
C SER A 239 -20.60 -32.12 -10.64
N ASN A 240 -21.09 -31.80 -9.43
CA ASN A 240 -20.90 -30.48 -8.81
C ASN A 240 -20.73 -30.52 -7.28
N CYS A 241 -20.61 -31.72 -6.70
CA CYS A 241 -20.45 -31.96 -5.26
C CYS A 241 -21.53 -31.35 -4.34
N THR A 242 -22.75 -31.18 -4.85
CA THR A 242 -23.90 -30.82 -4.01
C THR A 242 -24.42 -32.04 -3.23
N LEU A 243 -24.33 -31.98 -1.92
CA LEU A 243 -25.04 -32.83 -0.95
C LEU A 243 -26.46 -32.30 -0.71
N SER A 244 -27.42 -33.20 -0.47
CA SER A 244 -28.76 -32.84 0.03
C SER A 244 -29.27 -33.87 1.04
N PHE A 245 -29.67 -33.41 2.24
CA PHE A 245 -30.10 -34.27 3.35
C PHE A 245 -30.90 -33.54 4.43
N ASN A 246 -31.51 -34.30 5.35
CA ASN A 246 -32.22 -33.77 6.53
C ASN A 246 -31.53 -34.27 7.81
N LEU A 247 -31.14 -33.38 8.72
CA LEU A 247 -30.53 -33.75 10.00
C LEU A 247 -31.62 -34.03 11.07
N PRO A 248 -31.78 -35.27 11.58
CA PRO A 248 -32.92 -35.65 12.42
C PRO A 248 -32.76 -35.32 13.91
N ILE A 249 -31.53 -35.17 14.42
CA ILE A 249 -31.24 -34.92 15.84
C ILE A 249 -30.41 -33.63 15.93
N ALA A 250 -30.58 -32.87 17.02
CA ALA A 250 -29.86 -31.62 17.26
C ALA A 250 -28.85 -31.78 18.40
N ASN A 251 -27.93 -30.81 18.45
CA ASN A 251 -26.75 -30.74 19.30
C ASN A 251 -25.81 -31.94 19.09
N LEU A 252 -25.75 -32.44 17.84
CA LEU A 252 -24.89 -33.54 17.40
C LEU A 252 -24.08 -33.15 16.16
N TYR A 253 -22.89 -33.74 16.07
CA TYR A 253 -22.05 -33.72 14.88
C TYR A 253 -22.34 -34.93 13.99
N TYR A 254 -22.39 -34.69 12.68
CA TYR A 254 -22.53 -35.68 11.62
C TYR A 254 -21.31 -35.60 10.71
N ALA A 255 -20.62 -36.71 10.47
CA ALA A 255 -19.38 -36.72 9.70
C ALA A 255 -19.65 -36.93 8.21
N CYS A 256 -18.98 -36.14 7.37
CA CYS A 256 -18.96 -36.30 5.92
C CYS A 256 -17.56 -36.70 5.46
N ALA A 257 -17.49 -37.65 4.52
CA ALA A 257 -16.26 -38.10 3.90
C ALA A 257 -16.49 -38.34 2.40
N LEU A 258 -15.83 -37.52 1.57
CA LEU A 258 -15.94 -37.53 0.12
C LEU A 258 -14.56 -37.71 -0.52
N GLN A 259 -14.57 -38.19 -1.76
CA GLN A 259 -13.45 -38.12 -2.69
C GLN A 259 -13.86 -37.23 -3.85
N ILE A 260 -13.05 -36.22 -4.13
CA ILE A 260 -13.09 -35.47 -5.39
C ILE A 260 -12.16 -36.21 -6.35
N GLU A 261 -12.70 -36.59 -7.49
CA GLU A 261 -12.11 -37.51 -8.46
C GLU A 261 -11.97 -36.79 -9.80
N ASP A 262 -10.77 -36.88 -10.36
CA ASP A 262 -10.36 -36.15 -11.55
C ASP A 262 -10.28 -37.08 -12.78
N TYR A 263 -10.76 -36.63 -13.93
CA TYR A 263 -10.90 -37.47 -15.12
C TYR A 263 -10.62 -36.70 -16.41
N TYR A 264 -9.52 -37.06 -17.10
CA TYR A 264 -9.13 -36.53 -18.42
C TYR A 264 -10.26 -36.28 -19.44
N ASN A 265 -11.35 -37.07 -19.43
CA ASN A 265 -12.59 -36.68 -20.12
C ASN A 265 -13.81 -37.44 -19.56
N SER A 266 -14.98 -37.16 -20.14
CA SER A 266 -16.28 -37.73 -19.75
C SER A 266 -16.38 -39.24 -19.96
N SER A 267 -15.57 -39.82 -20.85
CA SER A 267 -15.52 -41.27 -21.15
C SER A 267 -14.51 -42.05 -20.30
N SER A 268 -13.64 -41.35 -19.54
CA SER A 268 -12.66 -41.99 -18.65
C SER A 268 -13.37 -42.72 -17.50
N THR A 269 -13.08 -44.01 -17.34
CA THR A 269 -13.72 -44.91 -16.37
C THR A 269 -13.02 -44.94 -15.01
N SER A 270 -11.73 -44.59 -14.95
CA SER A 270 -10.93 -44.46 -13.73
C SER A 270 -10.40 -43.02 -13.61
N PRO A 271 -10.30 -42.48 -12.38
CA PRO A 271 -9.77 -41.13 -12.19
C PRO A 271 -8.24 -41.10 -12.28
N MET A 272 -7.68 -39.99 -12.75
CA MET A 272 -6.23 -39.76 -12.78
C MET A 272 -5.72 -39.33 -11.41
N SER A 273 -6.38 -38.39 -10.73
CA SER A 273 -6.06 -38.04 -9.36
C SER A 273 -7.29 -38.10 -8.44
N SER A 274 -7.06 -38.12 -7.14
CA SER A 274 -8.16 -37.93 -6.18
C SER A 274 -7.72 -37.18 -4.93
N VAL A 275 -8.63 -36.38 -4.39
CA VAL A 275 -8.45 -35.58 -3.18
C VAL A 275 -9.52 -35.98 -2.16
N PRO A 276 -9.13 -36.46 -0.97
CA PRO A 276 -10.07 -36.74 0.10
C PRO A 276 -10.54 -35.41 0.72
N VAL A 277 -11.81 -35.33 1.09
CA VAL A 277 -12.37 -34.22 1.87
C VAL A 277 -13.18 -34.79 3.02
N GLN A 278 -12.74 -34.53 4.25
CA GLN A 278 -13.49 -34.87 5.47
C GLN A 278 -13.81 -33.61 6.27
N PHE A 279 -15.05 -33.50 6.76
CA PHE A 279 -15.55 -32.36 7.53
C PHE A 279 -16.82 -32.74 8.32
N LEU A 280 -17.26 -31.87 9.22
CA LEU A 280 -18.43 -32.09 10.08
C LEU A 280 -19.62 -31.18 9.72
N PHE A 281 -20.84 -31.70 9.86
CA PHE A 281 -22.05 -30.90 10.01
C PHE A 281 -22.48 -30.89 11.48
N TYR A 282 -22.64 -29.72 12.09
CA TYR A 282 -23.22 -29.58 13.43
C TYR A 282 -24.70 -29.23 13.34
N ALA A 283 -25.56 -30.16 13.75
CA ALA A 283 -26.99 -29.91 13.84
C ALA A 283 -27.32 -29.09 15.09
N TYR A 284 -27.89 -27.90 14.97
CA TYR A 284 -28.38 -27.11 16.11
C TYR A 284 -29.91 -27.08 16.19
N ASN A 285 -30.44 -26.75 17.36
CA ASN A 285 -31.87 -26.56 17.59
C ASN A 285 -32.18 -25.07 17.78
N THR A 286 -32.93 -24.46 16.86
CA THR A 286 -33.41 -23.08 17.02
C THR A 286 -34.44 -22.98 18.14
N SER A 287 -34.16 -22.16 19.15
CA SER A 287 -35.23 -21.55 19.96
C SER A 287 -36.10 -20.68 19.05
N ALA A 288 -37.41 -20.64 19.28
CA ALA A 288 -38.35 -19.87 18.46
C ALA A 288 -38.18 -18.35 18.70
N SER A 289 -37.25 -17.73 17.98
CA SER A 289 -37.13 -16.28 17.84
C SER A 289 -38.23 -15.72 16.94
N ALA A 290 -38.49 -14.41 17.03
CA ALA A 290 -39.51 -13.73 16.22
C ALA A 290 -39.11 -13.55 14.73
N CYS A 291 -37.89 -13.91 14.36
CA CYS A 291 -37.35 -13.79 13.00
C CYS A 291 -36.32 -14.91 12.80
N ALA A 292 -36.58 -15.79 11.84
CA ALA A 292 -35.81 -17.01 11.57
C ALA A 292 -34.96 -16.91 10.28
N GLN A 293 -34.69 -15.69 9.82
CA GLN A 293 -33.93 -15.45 8.61
C GLN A 293 -32.43 -15.42 8.95
N ARG A 294 -31.69 -16.41 8.43
CA ARG A 294 -30.23 -16.48 8.53
C ARG A 294 -29.54 -15.24 7.92
N PRO A 295 -28.33 -14.87 8.39
CA PRO A 295 -27.52 -13.88 7.69
C PRO A 295 -27.16 -14.35 6.28
N SER A 296 -26.92 -13.41 5.36
CA SER A 296 -26.34 -13.71 4.04
C SER A 296 -25.01 -13.00 3.89
N ILE A 297 -24.05 -13.67 3.29
CA ILE A 297 -22.88 -12.99 2.72
C ILE A 297 -23.36 -12.28 1.44
N ILE A 298 -22.98 -11.02 1.24
CA ILE A 298 -23.42 -10.16 0.12
C ILE A 298 -22.21 -9.52 -0.55
N GLY A 299 -22.30 -9.16 -1.84
CA GLY A 299 -21.16 -8.62 -2.61
C GLY A 299 -19.99 -9.60 -2.84
N ALA A 300 -19.99 -10.74 -2.14
CA ALA A 300 -19.13 -11.88 -2.37
C ALA A 300 -19.15 -12.36 -3.82
N ARG A 301 -18.01 -12.89 -4.27
CA ARG A 301 -17.88 -13.52 -5.59
C ARG A 301 -18.72 -14.82 -5.63
N PRO A 302 -19.03 -15.39 -6.81
CA PRO A 302 -19.65 -16.72 -6.89
C PRO A 302 -18.80 -17.82 -6.22
N ASN A 303 -19.45 -18.92 -5.82
CA ASN A 303 -18.84 -20.10 -5.15
C ASN A 303 -17.95 -20.98 -6.06
N THR A 304 -17.13 -20.33 -6.89
CA THR A 304 -16.14 -20.88 -7.82
C THR A 304 -15.10 -19.84 -8.24
N ALA A 305 -15.25 -18.56 -7.88
CA ALA A 305 -14.49 -17.46 -8.48
C ALA A 305 -12.98 -17.50 -8.15
N CYS A 306 -12.17 -16.98 -9.07
CA CYS A 306 -10.72 -17.00 -9.01
C CYS A 306 -10.11 -15.59 -9.01
N ILE A 307 -9.24 -15.34 -8.03
CA ILE A 307 -8.57 -14.04 -7.79
C ILE A 307 -7.07 -14.18 -8.08
N GLY A 308 -6.52 -13.30 -8.90
CA GLY A 308 -5.07 -13.27 -9.16
C GLY A 308 -4.30 -12.83 -7.92
N ALA A 309 -3.30 -13.62 -7.51
CA ALA A 309 -2.56 -13.43 -6.26
C ALA A 309 -1.03 -13.35 -6.51
N PRO A 310 -0.47 -12.18 -6.86
CA PRO A 310 0.97 -12.04 -7.10
C PRO A 310 1.80 -12.32 -5.84
N ILE A 311 2.88 -13.10 -5.98
CA ILE A 311 3.76 -13.44 -4.85
C ILE A 311 4.35 -12.17 -4.24
N GLY A 312 4.30 -12.06 -2.91
CA GLY A 312 4.89 -10.94 -2.16
C GLY A 312 4.08 -9.64 -2.19
N VAL A 313 2.96 -9.59 -2.92
CA VAL A 313 2.02 -8.45 -2.91
C VAL A 313 0.93 -8.71 -1.87
N GLN A 314 0.65 -7.74 -1.00
CA GLN A 314 -0.44 -7.86 -0.04
C GLN A 314 -1.79 -7.68 -0.75
N LEU A 315 -2.62 -8.73 -0.68
CA LEU A 315 -3.99 -8.76 -1.16
C LEU A 315 -4.93 -8.39 0.00
N ASN A 316 -5.92 -7.56 -0.31
CA ASN A 316 -7.01 -7.23 0.61
C ASN A 316 -8.34 -7.56 -0.06
N GLU A 317 -9.12 -8.45 0.54
CA GLU A 317 -10.46 -8.86 0.11
C GLU A 317 -11.44 -8.68 1.27
N THR A 318 -12.73 -8.43 1.00
CA THR A 318 -13.69 -8.10 2.07
C THR A 318 -14.88 -9.05 2.08
N VAL A 319 -15.10 -9.73 3.21
CA VAL A 319 -16.34 -10.47 3.47
C VAL A 319 -17.37 -9.50 4.04
N ILE A 320 -18.44 -9.25 3.28
CA ILE A 320 -19.57 -8.40 3.70
C ILE A 320 -20.75 -9.30 4.04
N VAL A 321 -21.36 -9.10 5.22
CA VAL A 321 -22.46 -9.91 5.73
C VAL A 321 -23.65 -9.02 6.07
N GLN A 322 -24.83 -9.39 5.58
CA GLN A 322 -26.10 -8.72 5.87
C GLN A 322 -26.94 -9.54 6.86
N THR A 323 -27.32 -8.91 7.96
CA THR A 323 -28.36 -9.40 8.90
C THR A 323 -29.69 -8.76 8.55
N TYR A 324 -30.77 -9.54 8.49
CA TYR A 324 -32.09 -9.07 8.04
C TYR A 324 -33.07 -8.76 9.17
N CYS A 325 -32.86 -9.33 10.36
CA CYS A 325 -33.74 -9.13 11.51
C CYS A 325 -33.22 -7.98 12.40
N PRO A 326 -34.07 -7.03 12.85
CA PRO A 326 -33.67 -6.02 13.82
C PRO A 326 -33.13 -6.64 15.12
N GLY A 327 -31.90 -6.29 15.51
CA GLY A 327 -31.25 -6.81 16.72
C GLY A 327 -30.44 -8.10 16.53
N GLN A 328 -30.41 -8.69 15.33
CA GLN A 328 -29.36 -9.66 15.00
C GLN A 328 -27.98 -8.98 15.03
N THR A 329 -26.98 -9.72 15.51
CA THR A 329 -25.58 -9.33 15.41
C THR A 329 -24.76 -10.52 14.95
N ILE A 330 -23.80 -10.30 14.05
CA ILE A 330 -22.81 -11.33 13.72
C ILE A 330 -21.89 -11.50 14.93
N VAL A 331 -21.78 -12.72 15.43
CA VAL A 331 -20.89 -13.09 16.54
C VAL A 331 -19.54 -13.52 16.01
N ASP A 332 -19.52 -14.17 14.85
CA ASP A 332 -18.31 -14.69 14.21
C ASP A 332 -18.47 -14.87 12.70
N ILE A 333 -17.36 -14.93 11.96
CA ILE A 333 -17.31 -15.38 10.56
C ILE A 333 -16.25 -16.49 10.45
N VAL A 334 -16.68 -17.74 10.62
CA VAL A 334 -15.79 -18.92 10.54
C VAL A 334 -15.16 -18.98 9.17
N THR A 335 -13.84 -19.04 9.09
CA THR A 335 -13.09 -19.19 7.84
C THR A 335 -12.39 -20.55 7.72
N SER A 336 -11.97 -20.85 6.49
CA SER A 336 -10.91 -21.80 6.17
C SER A 336 -9.99 -21.09 5.18
N SER A 337 -8.88 -20.52 5.66
CA SER A 337 -8.02 -19.56 4.93
C SER A 337 -6.64 -20.12 4.54
N PRO A 338 -5.94 -19.64 3.49
CA PRO A 338 -4.57 -20.07 3.20
C PRO A 338 -3.52 -19.52 4.18
N ILE A 339 -2.47 -20.28 4.50
CA ILE A 339 -1.47 -19.90 5.52
C ILE A 339 -0.95 -18.46 5.37
N GLY A 340 -1.04 -17.72 6.47
CA GLY A 340 -0.67 -16.30 6.57
C GLY A 340 -1.80 -15.31 6.23
N MET A 341 -3.00 -15.76 5.85
CA MET A 341 -4.16 -14.89 5.64
C MET A 341 -4.78 -14.50 6.98
N ILE A 342 -4.50 -13.28 7.43
CA ILE A 342 -5.10 -12.70 8.64
C ILE A 342 -6.43 -12.03 8.30
N HIS A 343 -7.27 -11.80 9.31
CA HIS A 343 -8.53 -11.09 9.16
C HIS A 343 -8.67 -9.97 10.21
N SER A 344 -9.41 -8.93 9.87
CA SER A 344 -9.74 -7.85 10.80
C SER A 344 -10.67 -8.34 11.92
N ALA A 345 -10.88 -7.50 12.94
CA ALA A 345 -12.08 -7.59 13.74
C ALA A 345 -13.32 -7.38 12.86
N ILE A 346 -14.43 -8.05 13.18
CA ILE A 346 -15.71 -7.87 12.48
C ILE A 346 -16.27 -6.50 12.87
N SER A 347 -16.38 -5.59 11.91
CA SER A 347 -16.91 -4.24 12.11
C SER A 347 -18.34 -4.12 11.60
N ASN A 348 -19.11 -3.16 12.13
CA ASN A 348 -20.49 -2.90 11.72
C ASN A 348 -20.58 -1.51 11.11
N SER A 349 -20.93 -1.42 9.82
CA SER A 349 -21.03 -0.14 9.09
C SER A 349 -22.37 0.59 9.29
N SER A 350 -23.11 0.22 10.33
CA SER A 350 -24.53 0.50 10.55
C SER A 350 -25.48 -0.19 9.55
N SER A 351 -26.79 -0.03 9.74
CA SER A 351 -27.89 -0.64 8.97
C SER A 351 -27.90 -2.18 8.84
N GLY A 352 -27.17 -2.90 9.71
CA GLY A 352 -27.16 -4.38 9.71
C GLY A 352 -26.20 -5.00 8.70
N ILE A 353 -25.24 -4.20 8.21
CA ILE A 353 -24.13 -4.65 7.38
C ILE A 353 -22.88 -4.77 8.27
N TRP A 354 -22.23 -5.92 8.16
CA TRP A 354 -21.04 -6.31 8.91
C TRP A 354 -19.92 -6.61 7.93
N THR A 355 -18.69 -6.21 8.24
CA THR A 355 -17.53 -6.36 7.34
C THR A 355 -16.33 -6.94 8.07
N MET A 356 -15.63 -7.83 7.39
CA MET A 356 -14.34 -8.37 7.81
C MET A 356 -13.37 -8.31 6.63
N ILE A 357 -12.25 -7.64 6.82
CA ILE A 357 -11.20 -7.50 5.81
C ILE A 357 -10.24 -8.68 5.97
N LEU A 358 -10.05 -9.44 4.91
CA LEU A 358 -9.02 -10.46 4.76
C LEU A 358 -7.76 -9.78 4.22
N THR A 359 -6.62 -10.03 4.84
CA THR A 359 -5.32 -9.50 4.41
C THR A 359 -4.31 -10.63 4.28
N TRP A 360 -3.72 -10.79 3.11
CA TRP A 360 -2.83 -11.93 2.82
C TRP A 360 -1.72 -11.57 1.84
N THR A 361 -0.49 -11.93 2.17
CA THR A 361 0.67 -11.79 1.28
C THR A 361 1.17 -13.18 0.90
N PRO A 362 0.79 -13.72 -0.27
CA PRO A 362 1.12 -15.09 -0.64
C PRO A 362 2.61 -15.25 -0.94
N THR A 363 3.16 -16.40 -0.56
CA THR A 363 4.58 -16.75 -0.72
C THR A 363 4.81 -17.65 -1.94
N ALA A 364 6.06 -17.77 -2.39
CA ALA A 364 6.40 -18.58 -3.56
C ALA A 364 6.10 -20.09 -3.40
N THR A 365 6.13 -20.61 -2.17
CA THR A 365 5.72 -21.99 -1.86
C THR A 365 4.22 -22.21 -2.05
N GLN A 366 3.40 -21.17 -1.92
CA GLN A 366 1.95 -21.20 -2.12
C GLN A 366 1.55 -21.04 -3.60
N SER A 367 2.50 -20.90 -4.54
CA SER A 367 2.23 -20.79 -5.98
C SER A 367 1.22 -21.82 -6.48
N GLY A 368 0.29 -21.38 -7.34
CA GLY A 368 -0.90 -22.13 -7.73
C GLY A 368 -2.15 -21.79 -6.90
N PRO A 369 -3.23 -22.54 -7.08
CA PRO A 369 -4.53 -22.27 -6.46
C PRO A 369 -4.53 -22.56 -4.95
N GLN A 370 -5.02 -21.60 -4.16
CA GLN A 370 -5.25 -21.69 -2.72
C GLN A 370 -6.71 -21.35 -2.42
N GLY A 371 -7.47 -22.30 -1.85
CA GLY A 371 -8.89 -22.10 -1.56
C GLY A 371 -9.12 -21.31 -0.27
N PHE A 372 -10.12 -20.42 -0.27
CA PHE A 372 -10.67 -19.75 0.91
C PHE A 372 -12.16 -20.05 1.04
N CYS A 373 -12.65 -20.32 2.25
CA CYS A 373 -14.08 -20.40 2.55
C CYS A 373 -14.45 -19.57 3.78
N ALA A 374 -15.69 -19.08 3.85
CA ALA A 374 -16.27 -18.35 4.98
C ALA A 374 -17.74 -18.72 5.24
N GLY A 375 -18.21 -18.60 6.48
CA GLY A 375 -19.62 -18.74 6.85
C GLY A 375 -19.97 -18.01 8.14
N ALA A 376 -20.79 -16.95 8.03
CA ALA A 376 -21.08 -16.02 9.13
C ALA A 376 -22.14 -16.56 10.09
N ILE A 377 -21.89 -16.45 11.41
CA ILE A 377 -22.78 -16.95 12.48
C ILE A 377 -23.36 -15.77 13.27
N ASP A 378 -24.69 -15.74 13.43
CA ASP A 378 -25.38 -14.72 14.21
C ASP A 378 -25.53 -15.05 15.72
N ASN A 379 -26.00 -14.07 16.49
CA ASN A 379 -26.27 -14.17 17.92
C ASN A 379 -27.43 -15.10 18.32
N SER A 380 -28.10 -15.74 17.35
CA SER A 380 -29.07 -16.82 17.57
C SER A 380 -28.54 -18.20 17.15
N GLY A 381 -27.32 -18.27 16.61
CA GLY A 381 -26.67 -19.50 16.13
C GLY A 381 -27.01 -19.87 14.68
N LEU A 382 -27.65 -18.98 13.91
CA LEU A 382 -27.90 -19.19 12.49
C LEU A 382 -26.61 -18.89 11.70
N GLN A 383 -26.14 -19.85 10.91
CA GLN A 383 -25.06 -19.63 9.93
C GLN A 383 -25.63 -19.26 8.55
N SER A 384 -24.90 -18.42 7.80
CA SER A 384 -25.13 -18.16 6.38
C SER A 384 -24.93 -19.42 5.53
N ASP A 385 -25.21 -19.33 4.22
CA ASP A 385 -24.56 -20.25 3.27
C ASP A 385 -23.03 -20.10 3.35
N THR A 386 -22.31 -21.17 3.05
CA THR A 386 -20.84 -21.15 2.91
C THR A 386 -20.47 -20.42 1.62
N TYR A 387 -19.62 -19.41 1.72
CA TYR A 387 -18.97 -18.72 0.60
C TYR A 387 -17.59 -19.33 0.38
N CYS A 388 -17.20 -19.67 -0.86
CA CYS A 388 -15.85 -20.18 -1.18
C CYS A 388 -15.30 -19.61 -2.50
N ILE A 389 -14.00 -19.33 -2.54
CA ILE A 389 -13.25 -18.77 -3.68
C ILE A 389 -11.84 -19.39 -3.75
N THR A 390 -11.18 -19.22 -4.90
CA THR A 390 -9.77 -19.62 -5.07
C THR A 390 -8.90 -18.39 -5.32
N PHE A 391 -7.76 -18.30 -4.66
CA PHE A 391 -6.71 -17.36 -5.01
C PHE A 391 -5.64 -18.08 -5.85
N LEU A 392 -5.35 -17.58 -7.06
CA LEU A 392 -4.35 -18.14 -7.96
C LEU A 392 -3.00 -17.47 -7.73
N VAL A 393 -2.20 -18.06 -6.83
CA VAL A 393 -0.89 -17.51 -6.47
C VAL A 393 0.08 -17.61 -7.64
N ASN A 394 0.86 -16.56 -7.84
CA ASN A 394 1.78 -16.37 -8.96
C ASN A 394 1.09 -16.06 -10.31
N ILE A 395 -0.15 -15.57 -10.29
CA ILE A 395 -0.87 -15.06 -11.45
C ILE A 395 -1.45 -13.68 -11.11
N SER A 396 -1.24 -12.67 -11.96
CA SER A 396 -1.86 -11.35 -11.81
C SER A 396 -3.29 -11.33 -12.33
N ALA A 397 -4.13 -10.47 -11.76
CA ALA A 397 -5.43 -10.14 -12.33
C ALA A 397 -5.26 -9.33 -13.63
N VAL A 398 -6.19 -9.53 -14.58
CA VAL A 398 -6.25 -8.78 -15.84
C VAL A 398 -6.47 -7.29 -15.56
N SER A 399 -5.66 -6.44 -16.19
CA SER A 399 -5.79 -4.99 -16.08
C SER A 399 -6.33 -4.39 -17.37
N LEU A 400 -7.39 -3.57 -17.28
CA LEU A 400 -7.86 -2.75 -18.40
C LEU A 400 -6.97 -1.51 -18.51
N ILE A 401 -6.34 -1.32 -19.67
CA ILE A 401 -5.32 -0.30 -19.91
C ILE A 401 -6.01 1.05 -20.15
N GLN A 402 -5.95 1.95 -19.17
CA GLN A 402 -6.59 3.26 -19.23
C GLN A 402 -6.25 4.06 -20.51
N SER A 403 -4.98 4.04 -20.95
CA SER A 403 -4.52 4.74 -22.15
C SER A 403 -4.98 4.11 -23.48
N SER A 404 -5.64 2.96 -23.44
CA SER A 404 -6.26 2.31 -24.61
C SER A 404 -7.77 2.58 -24.71
N ALA A 405 -8.36 3.23 -23.70
CA ALA A 405 -9.76 3.61 -23.70
C ALA A 405 -10.05 4.58 -24.84
N THR A 406 -10.99 4.22 -25.72
CA THR A 406 -11.30 4.99 -26.93
C THR A 406 -12.81 5.02 -27.18
N PRO A 407 -13.40 6.19 -27.47
CA PRO A 407 -12.80 7.53 -27.45
C PRO A 407 -12.61 8.08 -26.02
N VAL A 408 -11.78 9.11 -25.91
CA VAL A 408 -11.56 9.93 -24.70
C VAL A 408 -11.56 11.42 -25.08
N GLY A 409 -11.86 12.29 -24.11
CA GLY A 409 -11.94 13.74 -24.36
C GLY A 409 -13.19 14.12 -25.15
N ASN A 410 -13.06 14.96 -26.18
CA ASN A 410 -14.21 15.51 -26.91
C ASN A 410 -14.75 14.54 -27.97
N ILE A 411 -16.04 14.20 -27.90
CA ILE A 411 -16.71 13.28 -28.83
C ILE A 411 -17.90 13.92 -29.55
N LEU A 412 -18.29 13.34 -30.69
CA LEU A 412 -19.51 13.69 -31.41
C LEU A 412 -20.73 12.97 -30.82
N GLN A 413 -21.91 13.59 -30.89
CA GLN A 413 -23.14 13.03 -30.34
C GLN A 413 -23.55 11.67 -30.96
N ASN A 414 -23.12 11.38 -32.19
CA ASN A 414 -23.40 10.14 -32.89
C ASN A 414 -22.40 8.99 -32.61
N GLN A 415 -21.49 9.16 -31.64
CA GLN A 415 -20.53 8.13 -31.25
C GLN A 415 -21.24 6.90 -30.66
N THR A 416 -21.12 5.74 -31.31
CA THR A 416 -21.74 4.48 -30.82
C THR A 416 -20.74 3.40 -30.41
N VAL A 417 -19.46 3.54 -30.76
CA VAL A 417 -18.42 2.53 -30.47
C VAL A 417 -17.55 3.01 -29.31
N PHE A 418 -17.34 2.15 -28.32
CA PHE A 418 -16.42 2.37 -27.21
C PHE A 418 -15.56 1.11 -27.05
N GLN A 419 -14.23 1.25 -26.97
CA GLN A 419 -13.29 0.14 -26.88
C GLN A 419 -12.24 0.40 -25.80
N ILE A 420 -11.87 -0.65 -25.07
CA ILE A 420 -10.73 -0.66 -24.16
C ILE A 420 -9.98 -1.98 -24.29
N GLN A 421 -8.65 -1.94 -24.21
CA GLN A 421 -7.78 -3.10 -24.26
C GLN A 421 -7.35 -3.52 -22.85
N ALA A 422 -7.14 -4.81 -22.68
CA ALA A 422 -6.48 -5.42 -21.54
C ALA A 422 -4.99 -5.66 -21.79
N ASP A 423 -4.25 -5.90 -20.72
CA ASP A 423 -2.85 -6.37 -20.73
C ASP A 423 -2.66 -7.82 -21.22
N ALA A 424 -3.73 -8.61 -21.24
CA ALA A 424 -3.76 -10.00 -21.70
C ALA A 424 -4.92 -10.27 -22.69
N SER A 425 -4.95 -11.47 -23.28
CA SER A 425 -6.15 -11.97 -23.98
C SER A 425 -7.27 -12.24 -22.98
N ILE A 426 -8.49 -11.83 -23.33
CA ILE A 426 -9.65 -11.84 -22.44
C ILE A 426 -10.86 -12.56 -23.02
N PHE A 427 -11.69 -13.07 -22.11
CA PHE A 427 -12.94 -13.76 -22.36
C PHE A 427 -14.08 -13.07 -21.59
N PRO A 428 -15.34 -13.23 -22.04
CA PRO A 428 -16.50 -12.78 -21.29
C PRO A 428 -16.51 -13.35 -19.86
N PRO A 429 -17.06 -12.64 -18.86
CA PRO A 429 -17.21 -13.16 -17.52
C PRO A 429 -17.95 -14.50 -17.48
N THR A 430 -17.49 -15.41 -16.62
CA THR A 430 -18.19 -16.64 -16.24
C THR A 430 -19.38 -16.40 -15.30
N ARG A 431 -19.58 -15.14 -14.89
CA ARG A 431 -20.67 -14.70 -14.02
C ARG A 431 -21.89 -14.28 -14.82
N ASN A 432 -23.07 -14.51 -14.26
CA ASN A 432 -24.24 -13.70 -14.55
C ASN A 432 -24.19 -12.45 -13.65
N SER A 433 -24.54 -11.26 -14.15
CA SER A 433 -24.46 -9.98 -13.44
C SER A 433 -23.04 -9.48 -13.13
N THR A 434 -22.40 -8.89 -14.15
CA THR A 434 -21.27 -7.94 -13.99
C THR A 434 -21.43 -6.82 -15.02
N TYR A 435 -21.32 -5.56 -14.62
CA TYR A 435 -21.74 -4.44 -15.44
C TYR A 435 -20.61 -3.46 -15.80
N ILE A 436 -20.68 -2.94 -17.03
CA ILE A 436 -20.08 -1.67 -17.42
C ILE A 436 -21.16 -0.59 -17.26
N TYR A 437 -20.86 0.48 -16.53
CA TYR A 437 -21.75 1.60 -16.28
C TYR A 437 -21.25 2.86 -16.99
N PHE A 438 -22.12 3.49 -17.78
CA PHE A 438 -21.89 4.81 -18.34
C PHE A 438 -22.63 5.84 -17.50
N ASN A 439 -21.89 6.70 -16.81
CA ASN A 439 -22.40 7.67 -15.85
C ASN A 439 -22.35 9.08 -16.43
N ASP A 440 -23.43 9.85 -16.29
CA ASP A 440 -23.45 11.28 -16.59
C ASP A 440 -22.88 12.06 -15.41
N ALA A 441 -21.74 12.72 -15.60
CA ALA A 441 -21.07 13.51 -14.58
C ALA A 441 -21.77 14.85 -14.32
N THR A 442 -22.58 15.33 -15.26
CA THR A 442 -23.27 16.62 -15.20
C THR A 442 -24.55 16.54 -14.37
N ILE A 443 -25.24 15.38 -14.36
CA ILE A 443 -26.43 15.13 -13.53
C ILE A 443 -26.28 14.01 -12.47
N ASN A 444 -25.11 13.36 -12.41
CA ASN A 444 -24.77 12.30 -11.46
C ASN A 444 -25.73 11.08 -11.49
N THR A 445 -25.96 10.53 -12.69
CA THR A 445 -26.84 9.36 -12.91
C THR A 445 -26.23 8.35 -13.88
N VAL A 446 -26.46 7.05 -13.65
CA VAL A 446 -26.23 6.01 -14.67
C VAL A 446 -27.17 6.23 -15.85
N VAL A 447 -26.61 6.37 -17.05
CA VAL A 447 -27.36 6.53 -18.31
C VAL A 447 -27.62 5.18 -18.97
N GLN A 448 -26.62 4.31 -18.96
CA GLN A 448 -26.69 2.97 -19.54
C GLN A 448 -25.81 2.01 -18.72
N SER A 449 -26.26 0.77 -18.61
CA SER A 449 -25.44 -0.35 -18.10
C SER A 449 -25.54 -1.54 -19.06
N PHE A 450 -24.48 -2.36 -19.13
CA PHE A 450 -24.44 -3.56 -19.97
C PHE A 450 -23.98 -4.77 -19.16
N ASP A 451 -24.76 -5.86 -19.19
CA ASP A 451 -24.40 -7.13 -18.52
C ASP A 451 -23.36 -7.87 -19.35
N CYS A 452 -22.14 -7.91 -18.85
CA CYS A 452 -20.94 -8.24 -19.63
C CYS A 452 -20.86 -9.71 -20.06
N GLY A 453 -21.66 -10.61 -19.46
CA GLY A 453 -21.75 -12.01 -19.87
C GLY A 453 -22.87 -12.30 -20.88
N TRP A 454 -23.84 -11.40 -21.06
CA TRP A 454 -25.11 -11.69 -21.75
C TRP A 454 -25.52 -10.62 -22.79
N ALA A 455 -25.04 -9.38 -22.70
CA ALA A 455 -25.43 -8.28 -23.58
C ALA A 455 -24.76 -8.40 -24.96
N PRO A 456 -25.50 -8.51 -26.08
CA PRO A 456 -24.92 -8.59 -27.43
C PRO A 456 -24.20 -7.30 -27.86
N GLU A 457 -24.43 -6.19 -27.15
CA GLU A 457 -23.71 -4.94 -27.30
C GLU A 457 -22.25 -5.01 -26.81
N VAL A 458 -21.88 -5.98 -25.97
CA VAL A 458 -20.52 -6.15 -25.44
C VAL A 458 -19.85 -7.36 -26.10
N THR A 459 -18.71 -7.13 -26.75
CA THR A 459 -17.97 -8.16 -27.48
C THR A 459 -16.50 -8.19 -27.07
N TYR A 460 -15.92 -9.40 -27.07
CA TYR A 460 -14.55 -9.67 -26.62
C TYR A 460 -13.74 -10.19 -27.80
N THR A 461 -12.67 -9.48 -28.17
CA THR A 461 -11.83 -9.83 -29.32
C THR A 461 -10.35 -9.69 -28.98
N GLY A 462 -9.67 -10.82 -28.79
CA GLY A 462 -8.27 -10.83 -28.35
C GLY A 462 -8.13 -10.24 -26.95
N SER A 463 -7.47 -9.08 -26.83
CA SER A 463 -7.39 -8.31 -25.59
C SER A 463 -8.44 -7.20 -25.47
N SER A 464 -9.32 -6.99 -26.45
CA SER A 464 -10.24 -5.84 -26.47
C SER A 464 -11.64 -6.19 -25.97
N VAL A 465 -12.19 -5.35 -25.08
CA VAL A 465 -13.63 -5.21 -24.84
C VAL A 465 -14.15 -4.11 -25.77
N ILE A 466 -15.17 -4.40 -26.57
CA ILE A 466 -15.83 -3.46 -27.47
C ILE A 466 -17.31 -3.38 -27.09
N ILE A 467 -17.76 -2.19 -26.72
CA ILE A 467 -19.15 -1.84 -26.42
C ILE A 467 -19.73 -1.09 -27.62
N GLN A 468 -20.76 -1.67 -28.25
CA GLN A 468 -21.44 -1.13 -29.41
C GLN A 468 -22.87 -0.72 -29.04
N PHE A 469 -23.09 0.58 -28.85
CA PHE A 469 -24.42 1.13 -28.63
C PHE A 469 -25.28 0.98 -29.90
N PRO A 470 -26.54 0.49 -29.80
CA PRO A 470 -27.48 0.48 -30.93
C PRO A 470 -27.94 1.90 -31.33
N VAL A 471 -28.04 2.79 -30.35
CA VAL A 471 -28.33 4.24 -30.51
C VAL A 471 -27.49 4.99 -29.46
N ALA A 472 -26.87 6.10 -29.85
CA ALA A 472 -26.06 6.92 -28.95
C ALA A 472 -26.95 7.72 -27.96
N PRO A 473 -26.81 7.56 -26.63
CA PRO A 473 -27.66 8.22 -25.63
C PRO A 473 -27.14 9.61 -25.19
N TRP A 474 -26.24 10.22 -25.98
CA TRP A 474 -25.40 11.33 -25.54
C TRP A 474 -26.09 12.71 -25.61
N ILE A 475 -25.97 13.49 -24.54
CA ILE A 475 -26.49 14.87 -24.45
C ILE A 475 -25.35 15.86 -24.79
N PRO A 476 -25.53 16.78 -25.77
CA PRO A 476 -24.51 17.78 -26.12
C PRO A 476 -24.15 18.68 -24.94
N GLY A 477 -22.86 18.89 -24.70
CA GLY A 477 -22.33 19.69 -23.60
C GLY A 477 -22.23 18.97 -22.24
N HIS A 478 -22.73 17.73 -22.12
CA HIS A 478 -22.53 16.93 -20.91
C HIS A 478 -21.18 16.20 -20.92
N SER A 479 -20.67 15.91 -19.73
CA SER A 479 -19.49 15.08 -19.49
C SER A 479 -19.89 13.74 -18.89
N TYR A 480 -19.16 12.68 -19.24
CA TYR A 480 -19.47 11.30 -18.89
C TYR A 480 -18.22 10.57 -18.39
N TYR A 481 -18.43 9.56 -17.53
CA TYR A 481 -17.37 8.63 -17.12
C TYR A 481 -17.85 7.17 -17.08
N VAL A 482 -16.96 6.25 -17.41
CA VAL A 482 -17.23 4.80 -17.41
C VAL A 482 -16.66 4.15 -16.16
N THR A 483 -17.48 3.39 -15.44
CA THR A 483 -17.08 2.52 -14.32
C THR A 483 -17.37 1.05 -14.62
N PHE A 484 -16.63 0.16 -13.98
CA PHE A 484 -16.64 -1.28 -14.25
C PHE A 484 -16.76 -2.06 -12.94
N ASP A 485 -17.62 -3.09 -12.92
CA ASP A 485 -17.59 -4.11 -11.87
C ASP A 485 -16.31 -4.97 -11.93
N SER A 486 -16.00 -5.68 -10.84
CA SER A 486 -14.94 -6.70 -10.87
C SER A 486 -15.38 -7.88 -11.74
N GLY A 487 -14.49 -8.34 -12.61
CA GLY A 487 -14.74 -9.46 -13.52
C GLY A 487 -15.34 -9.09 -14.87
N VAL A 488 -15.53 -7.79 -15.20
CA VAL A 488 -15.96 -7.39 -16.56
C VAL A 488 -15.05 -7.96 -17.64
N ALA A 489 -13.75 -8.10 -17.39
CA ALA A 489 -12.87 -8.94 -18.21
C ALA A 489 -12.34 -10.12 -17.38
N SER A 490 -12.13 -11.26 -18.02
CA SER A 490 -11.49 -12.43 -17.41
C SER A 490 -10.41 -12.99 -18.32
N GLY A 491 -9.28 -13.48 -17.80
CA GLY A 491 -8.13 -13.86 -18.63
C GLY A 491 -7.36 -15.10 -18.19
N GLY A 492 -6.57 -15.65 -19.11
CA GLY A 492 -5.88 -16.94 -18.94
C GLY A 492 -6.76 -18.14 -19.27
N THR A 493 -6.13 -19.30 -19.44
CA THR A 493 -6.79 -20.60 -19.73
C THR A 493 -7.30 -21.32 -18.48
N TYR A 494 -6.71 -21.03 -17.32
CA TYR A 494 -7.04 -21.69 -16.07
C TYR A 494 -7.83 -20.75 -15.14
N CYS A 495 -9.06 -21.13 -14.80
CA CYS A 495 -10.03 -20.41 -13.96
C CYS A 495 -9.98 -18.88 -14.16
N HIS A 496 -10.45 -18.44 -15.34
CA HIS A 496 -10.22 -17.11 -15.92
C HIS A 496 -10.17 -15.97 -14.88
N VAL A 497 -8.98 -15.39 -14.69
CA VAL A 497 -8.72 -14.43 -13.62
C VAL A 497 -9.44 -13.12 -13.91
N GLU A 498 -10.29 -12.73 -12.98
CA GLU A 498 -11.20 -11.60 -13.09
C GLU A 498 -10.48 -10.25 -12.96
N SER A 499 -10.91 -9.26 -13.74
CA SER A 499 -10.42 -7.88 -13.63
C SER A 499 -10.80 -7.24 -12.29
N ALA A 500 -9.94 -6.32 -11.82
CA ALA A 500 -10.28 -5.43 -10.72
C ALA A 500 -11.51 -4.55 -11.07
N PRO A 501 -12.32 -4.13 -10.07
CA PRO A 501 -13.35 -3.13 -10.30
C PRO A 501 -12.72 -1.76 -10.56
N ILE A 502 -13.35 -0.95 -11.40
CA ILE A 502 -12.90 0.40 -11.73
C ILE A 502 -14.02 1.37 -11.33
N SER A 503 -13.90 1.92 -10.13
CA SER A 503 -14.84 2.89 -9.55
C SER A 503 -14.44 4.35 -9.74
N SER A 504 -13.22 4.63 -10.22
CA SER A 504 -12.71 5.99 -10.35
C SER A 504 -13.39 6.76 -11.49
N PRO A 505 -14.05 7.91 -11.23
CA PRO A 505 -14.65 8.75 -12.26
C PRO A 505 -13.64 9.37 -13.24
N THR A 506 -12.33 9.31 -12.96
CA THR A 506 -11.28 9.84 -13.83
C THR A 506 -10.65 8.77 -14.74
N PHE A 507 -11.09 7.50 -14.66
CA PHE A 507 -10.46 6.43 -15.43
C PHE A 507 -10.74 6.58 -16.93
N TRP A 508 -12.00 6.55 -17.34
CA TRP A 508 -12.40 6.73 -18.74
C TRP A 508 -13.44 7.85 -18.83
N THR A 509 -13.02 9.02 -19.29
CA THR A 509 -13.84 10.24 -19.35
C THR A 509 -13.97 10.79 -20.76
N PHE A 510 -15.16 11.28 -21.10
CA PHE A 510 -15.42 11.99 -22.35
C PHE A 510 -16.45 13.12 -22.18
N THR A 511 -16.48 14.07 -23.10
CA THR A 511 -17.41 15.20 -23.13
C THR A 511 -17.99 15.35 -24.53
N VAL A 512 -19.30 15.55 -24.62
CA VAL A 512 -20.01 15.59 -25.91
C VAL A 512 -19.97 17.02 -26.44
N LEU A 513 -19.50 17.20 -27.68
CA LEU A 513 -19.39 18.52 -28.28
C LEU A 513 -20.78 19.20 -28.41
N PRO A 514 -20.90 20.50 -28.09
CA PRO A 514 -22.15 21.25 -28.27
C PRO A 514 -22.59 21.29 -29.74
N SER A 515 -23.90 21.20 -29.98
CA SER A 515 -24.48 21.23 -31.33
C SER A 515 -24.28 22.60 -31.99
N THR A 516 -23.32 22.72 -32.90
CA THR A 516 -23.05 23.96 -33.64
C THR A 516 -24.17 24.30 -34.63
N THR A 517 -24.91 25.38 -34.39
CA THR A 517 -25.97 25.86 -35.29
C THR A 517 -25.42 26.54 -36.53
N THR A 518 -25.83 26.02 -37.70
CA THR A 518 -25.85 26.69 -39.02
C THR A 518 -24.55 27.33 -39.55
N THR A 519 -23.87 26.60 -40.42
CA THR A 519 -22.92 27.16 -41.39
C THR A 519 -23.68 27.95 -42.47
N THR A 520 -23.44 29.25 -42.60
CA THR A 520 -24.03 30.07 -43.67
C THR A 520 -23.19 29.96 -44.95
N THR A 521 -23.61 29.14 -45.90
CA THR A 521 -22.90 28.94 -47.17
C THR A 521 -22.85 30.21 -48.00
N THR A 522 -21.65 30.73 -48.27
CA THR A 522 -21.44 31.83 -49.24
C THR A 522 -20.58 31.29 -50.39
N THR A 523 -21.20 31.05 -51.55
CA THR A 523 -20.52 30.56 -52.74
C THR A 523 -19.77 31.68 -53.47
N ILE A 524 -18.48 31.46 -53.72
CA ILE A 524 -17.70 32.24 -54.69
C ILE A 524 -17.12 31.25 -55.69
N SER A 525 -17.42 31.45 -56.97
CA SER A 525 -16.99 30.59 -58.07
C SER A 525 -15.51 30.79 -58.40
N GLN A 526 -14.80 29.72 -58.74
CA GLN A 526 -13.43 29.81 -59.22
C GLN A 526 -13.35 30.45 -60.62
N THR A 527 -12.39 31.38 -60.78
CA THR A 527 -11.67 31.59 -62.03
C THR A 527 -10.18 31.56 -61.73
N THR A 528 -9.41 30.90 -62.59
CA THR A 528 -7.98 30.61 -62.42
C THR A 528 -7.10 31.85 -62.53
N GLU A 529 -6.06 31.95 -61.68
CA GLU A 529 -4.65 31.89 -62.15
C GLU A 529 -3.60 31.83 -61.01
N LEU A 530 -2.58 30.99 -61.25
CA LEU A 530 -1.16 31.05 -60.82
C LEU A 530 -0.71 30.91 -59.34
N LEU A 531 0.07 29.83 -59.15
CA LEU A 531 1.31 29.67 -58.35
C LEU A 531 1.25 29.44 -56.82
N ASP A 532 1.34 28.16 -56.45
CA ASP A 532 2.28 27.48 -55.52
C ASP A 532 3.16 28.37 -54.60
N TYR A 533 3.41 28.03 -53.33
CA TYR A 533 3.86 26.70 -52.85
C TYR A 533 3.38 26.34 -51.43
N SER A 534 3.31 25.04 -51.15
CA SER A 534 3.28 24.43 -49.82
C SER A 534 4.66 23.90 -49.42
N CYS A 535 4.87 23.54 -48.14
CA CYS A 535 5.47 22.26 -47.73
C CYS A 535 5.44 22.07 -46.20
N THR A 536 5.64 20.82 -45.78
CA THR A 536 5.62 20.35 -44.38
C THR A 536 6.98 19.77 -43.94
N GLU A 537 7.13 19.60 -42.62
CA GLU A 537 7.88 18.54 -41.91
C GLU A 537 9.43 18.42 -41.97
N ASN A 538 9.95 18.30 -40.75
CA ASN A 538 10.97 17.37 -40.21
C ASN A 538 12.32 17.05 -40.92
N ASP A 539 13.31 16.96 -40.02
CA ASP A 539 14.42 15.99 -39.94
C ASP A 539 15.83 16.22 -40.54
N VAL A 540 16.80 16.03 -39.62
CA VAL A 540 18.12 15.36 -39.76
C VAL A 540 19.24 16.01 -40.62
N SER A 541 20.09 16.75 -39.89
CA SER A 541 21.57 16.87 -39.96
C SER A 541 22.39 16.52 -41.21
N ILE A 542 23.42 17.35 -41.50
CA ILE A 542 24.86 17.02 -41.32
C ILE A 542 25.74 18.29 -41.46
N GLN A 543 26.96 18.28 -40.90
CA GLN A 543 27.90 19.42 -40.89
C GLN A 543 28.60 19.66 -42.25
N PHE A 544 28.99 20.91 -42.51
CA PHE A 544 30.42 21.31 -42.56
C PHE A 544 30.55 22.85 -42.42
N ALA A 545 31.74 23.34 -42.03
CA ALA A 545 31.97 24.74 -41.67
C ALA A 545 32.77 25.52 -42.73
N LEU A 546 32.68 26.85 -42.72
CA LEU A 546 33.74 27.76 -43.19
C LEU A 546 33.59 29.17 -42.58
N LEU A 547 34.66 29.98 -42.67
CA LEU A 547 34.83 31.24 -41.93
C LEU A 547 35.22 32.43 -42.82
N SER A 548 34.64 33.60 -42.50
CA SER A 548 35.23 34.95 -42.58
C SER A 548 35.42 35.67 -43.93
N SER A 549 35.41 37.01 -43.83
CA SER A 549 35.78 38.04 -44.84
C SER A 549 34.79 38.22 -46.03
N SER A 550 34.67 39.39 -46.69
CA SER A 550 35.44 40.66 -46.60
C SER A 550 34.55 41.92 -46.81
N HIS A 551 35.15 43.11 -46.94
CA HIS A 551 34.48 44.43 -46.91
C HIS A 551 34.18 45.08 -48.29
N THR A 552 33.43 46.19 -48.23
CA THR A 552 33.38 47.38 -49.13
C THR A 552 32.25 47.49 -50.18
N ALA A 553 31.74 48.68 -50.56
CA ALA A 553 31.46 49.97 -49.86
C ALA A 553 30.77 50.98 -50.85
N TRP A 554 30.44 52.21 -50.38
CA TRP A 554 29.92 53.39 -51.14
C TRP A 554 28.45 53.26 -51.63
N ASN A 555 27.58 54.29 -51.68
CA ASN A 555 27.53 55.72 -51.23
C ASN A 555 26.04 56.20 -51.37
N SER A 556 25.54 57.41 -51.09
CA SER A 556 25.79 58.64 -50.27
C SER A 556 24.54 59.56 -50.50
N THR A 557 24.07 60.53 -49.71
CA THR A 557 24.65 61.75 -49.08
C THR A 557 23.61 62.34 -48.10
N SER A 558 23.97 63.09 -47.04
CA SER A 558 24.11 64.57 -47.04
C SER A 558 24.54 65.08 -45.64
N ASN A 559 24.89 66.37 -45.48
CA ASN A 559 25.87 66.83 -44.48
C ASN A 559 25.51 68.15 -43.73
N CYS A 560 26.34 68.47 -42.73
CA CYS A 560 26.51 69.76 -42.00
C CYS A 560 25.60 70.05 -40.77
N SER A 561 26.03 70.75 -39.71
CA SER A 561 27.38 71.01 -39.13
C SER A 561 27.27 71.75 -37.76
N LEU A 562 28.37 71.78 -36.99
CA LEU A 562 28.77 72.68 -35.86
C LEU A 562 27.96 74.01 -35.69
N GLN A 563 27.76 74.60 -34.49
CA GLN A 563 28.80 74.97 -33.48
C GLN A 563 28.19 75.41 -32.12
N GLN A 564 29.04 75.72 -31.12
CA GLN A 564 28.68 76.18 -29.76
C GLN A 564 28.16 77.63 -29.68
N CYS A 565 27.35 77.96 -28.65
CA CYS A 565 27.40 79.26 -27.97
C CYS A 565 26.85 79.22 -26.53
N ASN A 566 27.03 80.31 -25.78
CA ASN A 566 26.82 80.42 -24.32
C ASN A 566 25.89 81.61 -23.97
N ALA A 567 24.95 81.44 -23.02
CA ALA A 567 24.10 82.51 -22.49
C ALA A 567 23.50 82.16 -21.10
N SER A 568 23.02 83.17 -20.35
CA SER A 568 22.52 83.03 -18.97
C SER A 568 21.48 84.12 -18.59
N LEU A 569 20.85 83.98 -17.40
CA LEU A 569 20.09 84.98 -16.59
C LEU A 569 18.56 85.19 -16.81
N ILE A 570 17.82 85.26 -15.67
CA ILE A 570 16.66 86.17 -15.35
C ILE A 570 15.30 85.90 -16.06
N ASP A 571 14.07 85.94 -15.47
CA ASP A 571 13.54 86.13 -14.08
C ASP A 571 12.14 85.45 -13.87
N ASN A 572 11.39 85.81 -12.81
CA ASN A 572 10.20 85.12 -12.24
C ASN A 572 8.78 85.65 -12.62
N ASN A 573 7.76 84.80 -12.30
CA ASN A 573 6.38 85.08 -11.80
C ASN A 573 5.09 85.04 -12.69
N ASN A 574 4.14 84.19 -12.24
CA ASN A 574 2.66 84.26 -12.26
C ASN A 574 1.82 83.85 -13.51
N CYS A 575 0.54 83.50 -13.26
CA CYS A 575 -0.29 82.57 -14.07
C CYS A 575 -1.71 83.08 -14.40
N LEU A 576 -2.42 82.47 -15.38
CA LEU A 576 -3.90 82.53 -15.53
C LEU A 576 -4.54 81.41 -16.41
N SER A 577 -5.65 80.84 -15.92
CA SER A 577 -6.84 80.23 -16.61
C SER A 577 -6.78 79.10 -17.70
N SER A 578 -7.26 77.90 -17.29
CA SER A 578 -8.42 77.13 -17.84
C SER A 578 -8.31 76.02 -18.94
N SER A 579 -9.14 74.97 -18.73
CA SER A 579 -9.60 73.88 -19.64
C SER A 579 -8.71 72.63 -19.88
N THR A 580 -9.34 71.51 -20.27
CA THR A 580 -8.91 70.09 -20.09
C THR A 580 -9.26 69.21 -21.31
N PRO A 581 -8.76 67.95 -21.44
CA PRO A 581 -7.53 67.33 -20.91
C PRO A 581 -6.70 66.57 -21.99
N CYS A 582 -5.40 66.37 -21.77
CA CYS A 582 -4.58 65.36 -22.47
C CYS A 582 -3.35 64.93 -21.64
N PHE A 583 -2.64 63.88 -22.08
CA PHE A 583 -1.53 63.27 -21.34
C PHE A 583 -0.27 64.16 -21.23
N ASP A 584 0.29 64.15 -20.02
CA ASP A 584 1.71 64.32 -19.63
C ASP A 584 2.58 65.40 -20.34
N TYR A 585 2.53 66.64 -19.84
CA TYR A 585 3.72 67.46 -19.53
C TYR A 585 3.34 68.35 -18.31
N ARG A 586 3.77 68.07 -17.08
CA ARG A 586 5.11 68.18 -16.45
C ARG A 586 5.38 69.51 -15.74
N THR A 587 5.57 69.43 -14.41
CA THR A 587 6.52 70.19 -13.56
C THR A 587 6.42 71.72 -13.49
N ILE A 588 6.86 72.44 -12.45
CA ILE A 588 7.11 72.24 -11.00
C ILE A 588 6.86 73.66 -10.42
N ASN A 589 6.38 73.80 -9.17
CA ASN A 589 5.80 75.05 -8.62
C ASN A 589 4.40 75.41 -9.14
N ASN A 590 3.45 74.47 -9.04
CA ASN A 590 2.00 74.75 -9.07
C ASN A 590 1.28 73.73 -8.17
N ILE A 591 0.43 74.18 -7.24
CA ILE A 591 -0.15 73.36 -6.16
C ILE A 591 -1.63 73.07 -6.45
N SER A 592 -2.08 71.82 -6.29
CA SER A 592 -3.47 71.47 -5.88
C SER A 592 -3.73 69.97 -5.60
N TYR A 593 -3.86 69.63 -4.31
CA TYR A 593 -4.82 68.65 -3.73
C TYR A 593 -4.82 67.16 -4.21
N CYS A 594 -5.43 66.18 -3.53
CA CYS A 594 -6.19 66.17 -2.26
C CYS A 594 -6.00 64.83 -1.49
N ALA A 595 -6.37 64.79 -0.20
CA ALA A 595 -6.48 63.56 0.60
C ALA A 595 -7.89 62.91 0.43
N PRO A 596 -8.06 61.61 0.74
CA PRO A 596 -8.34 61.15 2.12
C PRO A 596 -7.25 60.19 2.67
N ALA A 597 -6.88 60.21 3.96
CA ALA A 597 -7.52 59.48 5.08
C ALA A 597 -7.56 57.95 4.84
N ILE A 598 -7.05 57.09 5.75
CA ILE A 598 -7.39 56.99 7.18
C ILE A 598 -6.18 56.61 8.08
N LEU A 599 -6.35 56.84 9.38
CA LEU A 599 -5.45 56.64 10.53
C LEU A 599 -4.47 55.43 10.48
N CYS A 600 -3.21 55.69 10.84
CA CYS A 600 -2.71 55.41 12.20
C CYS A 600 -1.52 56.32 12.57
N SER A 601 -1.52 56.81 13.81
CA SER A 601 -0.46 57.59 14.47
C SER A 601 -0.05 56.88 15.78
N ILE A 602 0.80 57.49 16.64
CA ILE A 602 1.39 56.95 17.90
C ILE A 602 2.63 56.06 17.58
N LEU A 603 3.87 56.28 18.08
CA LEU A 603 4.42 57.26 19.05
C LEU A 603 5.88 57.69 18.73
N GLU A 604 6.14 58.98 18.95
CA GLU A 604 7.33 59.69 19.48
C GLU A 604 8.77 59.10 19.51
N THR A 605 9.69 59.86 18.89
CA THR A 605 11.02 60.37 19.35
C THR A 605 12.03 59.50 20.15
N CYS A 606 13.30 59.53 19.70
CA CYS A 606 14.43 60.08 20.49
C CYS A 606 15.66 60.42 19.61
N ASP A 607 16.61 61.17 20.18
CA ASP A 607 17.65 61.94 19.46
C ASP A 607 18.97 61.22 19.13
N ASN A 608 19.75 61.86 18.24
CA ASN A 608 21.19 61.61 18.08
C ASN A 608 22.01 62.27 19.21
N ILE A 609 23.13 61.66 19.64
CA ILE A 609 24.50 62.24 19.65
C ILE A 609 25.47 61.44 20.56
N THR A 610 26.77 61.50 20.20
CA THR A 610 27.98 61.03 20.91
C THR A 610 28.30 59.53 20.99
N GLN A 611 29.57 59.23 20.71
CA GLN A 611 30.20 57.91 20.69
C GLN A 611 30.98 57.65 21.98
N THR A 612 31.16 56.38 22.34
CA THR A 612 32.48 55.82 22.65
C THR A 612 32.53 54.37 22.19
N CYS A 613 33.43 54.02 21.26
CA CYS A 613 33.65 52.63 20.84
C CYS A 613 34.79 52.01 21.67
N SER A 614 34.64 50.75 22.08
CA SER A 614 35.72 49.97 22.73
C SER A 614 35.85 48.58 22.12
N SER A 615 36.99 48.36 21.45
CA SER A 615 37.55 47.09 20.97
C SER A 615 36.71 46.17 20.05
N ASN A 616 37.23 46.09 18.81
CA ASN A 616 37.18 44.99 17.85
C ASN A 616 36.02 44.95 16.82
N ASP A 617 36.44 44.57 15.59
CA ASP A 617 35.68 44.22 14.39
C ASP A 617 34.69 45.24 13.80
N SER A 618 35.25 46.30 13.20
CA SER A 618 34.71 46.95 11.99
C SER A 618 35.80 47.75 11.25
N VAL A 619 36.03 47.44 9.98
CA VAL A 619 36.98 48.17 9.12
C VAL A 619 36.25 49.26 8.33
N CYS A 620 36.73 50.50 8.40
CA CYS A 620 36.26 51.58 7.53
C CYS A 620 36.88 51.48 6.13
N ILE A 621 36.05 51.60 5.08
CA ILE A 621 36.49 52.07 3.76
C ILE A 621 35.59 53.24 3.33
N ILE A 622 36.21 54.23 2.67
CA ILE A 622 35.64 55.53 2.34
C ILE A 622 34.80 55.43 1.06
N ASN A 623 33.67 56.13 1.03
CA ASN A 623 32.80 56.23 -0.14
C ASN A 623 33.01 57.59 -0.84
N SER A 624 33.47 57.60 -2.10
CA SER A 624 33.68 58.85 -2.84
C SER A 624 33.63 58.70 -4.37
N CYS A 625 32.88 59.61 -5.00
CA CYS A 625 32.79 59.94 -6.43
C CYS A 625 31.89 59.04 -7.32
N CYS A 626 31.24 59.70 -8.30
CA CYS A 626 30.06 59.22 -9.02
C CYS A 626 30.30 59.08 -10.54
N SER A 627 29.37 58.41 -11.23
CA SER A 627 29.06 58.67 -12.64
C SER A 627 27.53 58.57 -12.85
N PRO A 628 26.84 59.57 -13.45
CA PRO A 628 25.39 59.66 -13.39
C PRO A 628 24.69 59.10 -14.64
N GLN A 629 24.61 57.76 -14.80
CA GLN A 629 23.80 57.16 -15.87
C GLN A 629 23.25 55.75 -15.55
N ALA A 630 22.53 55.63 -14.43
CA ALA A 630 21.71 54.46 -14.10
C ALA A 630 20.32 54.91 -13.64
N VAL A 631 19.26 54.31 -14.22
CA VAL A 631 17.87 54.63 -13.86
C VAL A 631 17.44 53.76 -12.68
N CYS A 632 17.22 54.36 -11.52
CA CYS A 632 16.66 53.66 -10.36
C CYS A 632 15.16 53.45 -10.53
N LEU A 633 14.76 52.24 -10.90
CA LEU A 633 13.40 51.75 -10.66
C LEU A 633 13.20 51.58 -9.13
N PRO A 634 12.01 51.91 -8.59
CA PRO A 634 11.75 51.88 -7.16
C PRO A 634 11.50 50.43 -6.67
N LEU A 635 12.56 49.65 -6.52
CA LEU A 635 12.49 48.43 -5.71
C LEU A 635 12.43 48.83 -4.24
N LEU A 636 11.45 48.28 -3.50
CA LEU A 636 11.32 48.45 -2.05
C LEU A 636 12.40 47.64 -1.32
N ALA A 637 13.63 48.15 -1.36
CA ALA A 637 14.82 47.55 -0.77
C ALA A 637 15.27 48.31 0.49
N THR A 638 14.38 48.50 1.46
CA THR A 638 14.77 48.76 2.86
C THR A 638 15.32 47.47 3.48
N GLN A 639 16.33 46.87 2.84
CA GLN A 639 17.10 45.76 3.38
C GLN A 639 18.03 46.34 4.45
N MET A 640 17.46 46.59 5.64
CA MET A 640 18.24 46.81 6.84
C MET A 640 19.25 45.66 6.97
N CYS A 641 20.52 45.97 7.22
CA CYS A 641 21.53 44.97 7.57
C CYS A 641 21.27 44.44 8.99
N LYS A 642 20.16 43.71 9.18
CA LYS A 642 19.92 42.90 10.36
C LYS A 642 20.86 41.70 10.31
N THR A 643 21.85 41.70 11.19
CA THR A 643 22.78 40.59 11.37
C THR A 643 22.22 39.59 12.37
N GLY A 644 21.93 38.36 11.94
CA GLY A 644 21.32 37.33 12.77
C GLY A 644 19.79 37.41 12.81
N TRP A 645 19.18 36.58 13.67
CA TRP A 645 17.77 36.20 13.58
C TRP A 645 16.77 37.34 13.69
N PHE A 646 15.80 37.36 12.78
CA PHE A 646 14.65 38.27 12.82
C PHE A 646 13.33 37.57 12.49
N TYR A 647 12.26 38.03 13.14
CA TYR A 647 10.89 37.57 12.87
C TYR A 647 10.46 37.84 11.43
N THR A 648 9.73 36.87 10.86
CA THR A 648 8.86 37.07 9.69
C THR A 648 7.39 36.85 10.10
N SER A 649 6.42 36.83 9.18
CA SER A 649 5.03 36.48 9.53
C SER A 649 4.94 35.07 10.14
N SER A 650 3.94 34.83 10.97
CA SER A 650 3.67 33.51 11.56
C SER A 650 2.67 32.71 10.72
N MET A 651 2.74 31.38 10.84
CA MET A 651 1.74 30.46 10.30
C MET A 651 0.38 30.65 11.00
N SER A 652 -0.69 30.27 10.32
CA SER A 652 -2.04 30.22 10.89
C SER A 652 -2.22 29.03 11.86
N VAL A 653 -1.48 27.94 11.67
CA VAL A 653 -1.52 26.76 12.55
C VAL A 653 -0.14 26.49 13.15
N ALA A 654 -0.09 26.38 14.49
CA ALA A 654 1.11 26.00 15.22
C ALA A 654 1.42 24.50 15.06
N ARG A 655 2.69 24.16 14.79
CA ARG A 655 3.07 22.81 14.36
C ARG A 655 4.53 22.45 14.68
N SER A 656 4.75 21.23 15.16
CA SER A 656 6.06 20.60 15.37
C SER A 656 6.11 19.23 14.67
N GLY A 657 7.31 18.71 14.36
CA GLY A 657 7.44 17.41 13.68
C GLY A 657 6.80 17.37 12.28
N HIS A 658 6.65 18.55 11.66
CA HIS A 658 6.17 18.79 10.30
C HIS A 658 7.34 18.73 9.30
N THR A 659 7.03 18.76 8.00
CA THR A 659 8.02 18.87 6.94
C THR A 659 7.94 20.22 6.22
N ALA A 660 9.09 20.70 5.73
CA ALA A 660 9.17 21.85 4.83
C ALA A 660 9.81 21.43 3.48
N SER A 661 9.40 22.07 2.40
CA SER A 661 9.89 21.77 1.04
C SER A 661 9.96 23.05 0.20
N ILE A 662 11.14 23.35 -0.34
CA ILE A 662 11.34 24.50 -1.23
C ILE A 662 10.85 24.11 -2.63
N LEU A 663 9.86 24.83 -3.13
CA LEU A 663 9.23 24.58 -4.41
C LEU A 663 10.01 25.23 -5.56
N SER A 664 9.77 24.78 -6.79
CA SER A 664 10.40 25.33 -8.01
C SER A 664 10.11 26.82 -8.25
N ASN A 665 9.05 27.36 -7.66
CA ASN A 665 8.71 28.78 -7.68
C ASN A 665 9.34 29.60 -6.52
N GLY A 666 10.21 28.98 -5.72
CA GLY A 666 10.90 29.61 -4.58
C GLY A 666 10.10 29.71 -3.28
N LYS A 667 8.80 29.35 -3.28
CA LYS A 667 7.99 29.29 -2.06
C LYS A 667 8.36 28.08 -1.21
N VAL A 668 8.13 28.15 0.10
CA VAL A 668 8.32 27.01 1.00
C VAL A 668 6.95 26.44 1.38
N LEU A 669 6.69 25.20 0.99
CA LEU A 669 5.54 24.42 1.44
C LEU A 669 5.84 23.82 2.81
N VAL A 670 4.94 24.01 3.77
CA VAL A 670 4.98 23.38 5.09
C VAL A 670 3.73 22.52 5.28
N THR A 671 3.91 21.25 5.69
CA THR A 671 2.82 20.25 5.70
C THR A 671 2.77 19.43 6.99
N GLY A 672 1.55 19.20 7.48
CA GLY A 672 1.28 18.35 8.64
C GLY A 672 1.98 18.78 9.94
N GLY A 673 2.41 17.79 10.72
CA GLY A 673 2.96 17.93 12.07
C GLY A 673 1.92 17.79 13.17
N TYR A 674 2.32 18.14 14.39
CA TYR A 674 1.50 18.11 15.60
C TYR A 674 1.29 19.53 16.15
N GLY A 675 0.03 19.94 16.28
CA GLY A 675 -0.40 21.18 16.91
C GLY A 675 -1.25 20.86 18.14
N ASN A 676 -2.54 21.20 18.11
CA ASN A 676 -3.53 20.73 19.08
C ASN A 676 -4.02 19.30 18.73
N GLY A 677 -3.10 18.42 18.33
CA GLY A 677 -3.38 17.15 17.64
C GLY A 677 -2.67 17.04 16.29
N TYR A 678 -2.83 15.91 15.61
CA TYR A 678 -2.24 15.66 14.28
C TYR A 678 -2.87 16.56 13.22
N LEU A 679 -2.05 17.07 12.30
CA LEU A 679 -2.48 18.02 11.27
C LEU A 679 -2.45 17.38 9.87
N ASN A 680 -3.50 17.64 9.07
CA ASN A 680 -3.49 17.44 7.62
C ASN A 680 -3.27 18.75 6.85
N SER A 681 -3.23 19.90 7.53
CA SER A 681 -3.17 21.21 6.90
C SER A 681 -1.79 21.55 6.34
N ALA A 682 -1.78 22.32 5.25
CA ALA A 682 -0.56 22.82 4.62
C ALA A 682 -0.62 24.33 4.36
N GLU A 683 0.55 24.97 4.46
CA GLU A 683 0.73 26.41 4.31
C GLU A 683 1.95 26.71 3.44
N LEU A 684 1.87 27.77 2.64
CA LEU A 684 2.95 28.26 1.78
C LEU A 684 3.53 29.54 2.39
N TYR A 685 4.84 29.60 2.57
CA TYR A 685 5.58 30.84 2.79
C TYR A 685 6.05 31.42 1.46
N ASP A 686 5.88 32.73 1.27
CA ASP A 686 6.39 33.48 0.13
C ASP A 686 7.59 34.37 0.57
N PRO A 687 8.84 34.02 0.19
CA PRO A 687 10.00 34.83 0.52
C PRO A 687 10.03 36.25 -0.07
N SER A 688 9.21 36.56 -1.08
CA SER A 688 9.17 37.88 -1.71
C SER A 688 8.34 38.89 -0.93
N THR A 689 7.32 38.42 -0.19
CA THR A 689 6.42 39.24 0.63
C THR A 689 6.61 39.04 2.13
N GLY A 690 7.23 37.93 2.54
CA GLY A 690 7.37 37.54 3.94
C GLY A 690 6.07 37.00 4.57
N THR A 691 5.08 36.61 3.77
CA THR A 691 3.74 36.21 4.23
C THR A 691 3.47 34.72 4.08
N TRP A 692 2.61 34.18 4.96
CA TRP A 692 2.04 32.84 4.83
C TRP A 692 0.66 32.86 4.17
N THR A 693 0.35 31.82 3.40
CA THR A 693 -0.97 31.56 2.83
C THR A 693 -1.34 30.08 2.96
N THR A 694 -2.52 29.77 3.46
CA THR A 694 -3.07 28.40 3.46
C THR A 694 -3.22 27.87 2.03
N THR A 695 -2.92 26.59 1.81
CA THR A 695 -3.17 25.88 0.54
C THR A 695 -4.15 24.72 0.79
N GLY A 696 -4.31 23.79 -0.16
CA GLY A 696 -5.10 22.59 0.05
C GLY A 696 -4.57 21.73 1.22
N ASN A 697 -5.46 20.94 1.82
CA ASN A 697 -5.10 20.01 2.90
C ASN A 697 -4.86 18.59 2.36
N MET A 698 -3.99 17.85 3.04
CA MET A 698 -3.85 16.40 2.84
C MET A 698 -5.14 15.67 3.25
N THR A 699 -5.33 14.47 2.71
CA THR A 699 -6.43 13.57 3.07
C THR A 699 -6.26 13.10 4.51
N ASP A 700 -5.06 12.58 4.82
CA ASP A 700 -4.72 12.07 6.15
C ASP A 700 -3.97 13.13 6.97
N ALA A 701 -4.17 13.13 8.29
CA ALA A 701 -3.30 13.88 9.21
C ALA A 701 -1.98 13.13 9.40
N ARG A 702 -0.85 13.83 9.50
CA ARG A 702 0.48 13.20 9.53
C ARG A 702 1.46 13.99 10.40
N TYR A 703 2.19 13.30 11.29
CA TYR A 703 3.43 13.81 11.90
C TYR A 703 4.59 12.83 11.66
N THR A 704 5.84 13.31 11.63
CA THR A 704 7.05 12.51 11.31
C THR A 704 6.96 11.72 10.00
N HIS A 705 6.20 12.25 9.04
CA HIS A 705 6.25 11.86 7.62
C HIS A 705 7.48 12.46 6.94
N THR A 706 7.74 12.01 5.71
CA THR A 706 8.73 12.63 4.82
C THR A 706 8.05 13.43 3.71
N ALA A 707 8.67 14.52 3.27
CA ALA A 707 8.29 15.26 2.07
C ALA A 707 9.49 15.33 1.09
N SER A 708 9.24 15.03 -0.18
CA SER A 708 10.27 14.96 -1.23
C SER A 708 9.82 15.73 -2.46
N VAL A 709 10.57 16.78 -2.84
CA VAL A 709 10.35 17.52 -4.08
C VAL A 709 10.83 16.68 -5.26
N LEU A 710 9.92 16.37 -6.18
CA LEU A 710 10.15 15.52 -7.33
C LEU A 710 10.67 16.32 -8.53
N LEU A 711 11.31 15.65 -9.49
CA LEU A 711 11.84 16.30 -10.71
C LEU A 711 10.75 16.95 -11.59
N ASN A 712 9.49 16.55 -11.43
CA ASN A 712 8.33 17.17 -12.09
C ASN A 712 7.76 18.39 -11.32
N GLY A 713 8.39 18.80 -10.22
CA GLY A 713 7.98 19.94 -9.39
C GLY A 713 6.89 19.64 -8.35
N LYS A 714 6.26 18.47 -8.35
CA LYS A 714 5.32 18.06 -7.30
C LYS A 714 6.06 17.66 -6.02
N VAL A 715 5.36 17.64 -4.88
CA VAL A 715 5.93 17.18 -3.60
C VAL A 715 5.24 15.88 -3.18
N LEU A 716 6.00 14.81 -3.06
CA LEU A 716 5.55 13.54 -2.46
C LEU A 716 5.62 13.67 -0.95
N VAL A 717 4.47 13.59 -0.26
CA VAL A 717 4.40 13.29 1.17
C VAL A 717 4.13 11.80 1.35
N ALA A 718 4.89 11.13 2.20
CA ALA A 718 4.78 9.69 2.43
C ALA A 718 4.85 9.31 3.92
N GLY A 719 3.93 8.44 4.34
CA GLY A 719 3.89 7.85 5.68
C GLY A 719 3.64 8.86 6.79
N GLY A 720 4.43 8.74 7.86
CA GLY A 720 4.20 9.42 9.13
C GLY A 720 3.22 8.65 9.99
N ALA A 721 2.68 9.29 11.02
CA ALA A 721 1.64 8.72 11.86
C ALA A 721 0.51 9.69 12.20
N ASP A 722 -0.60 9.14 12.67
CA ASP A 722 -1.82 9.84 13.07
C ASP A 722 -2.42 9.23 14.36
N ILE A 723 -3.74 9.32 14.57
CA ILE A 723 -4.44 8.68 15.70
C ILE A 723 -4.62 7.16 15.53
N ASN A 724 -4.56 6.65 14.30
CA ASN A 724 -4.71 5.23 13.97
C ASN A 724 -3.38 4.48 13.95
N GLY A 725 -2.26 5.18 13.74
CA GLY A 725 -0.91 4.63 13.89
C GLY A 725 0.08 5.13 12.82
N SER A 726 1.12 4.35 12.54
CA SER A 726 2.04 4.57 11.42
C SER A 726 1.34 4.26 10.09
N SER A 727 1.25 5.27 9.23
CA SER A 727 0.59 5.21 7.93
C SER A 727 1.52 4.69 6.82
N ASN A 728 0.95 3.98 5.84
CA ASN A 728 1.61 3.63 4.59
C ASN A 728 1.16 4.50 3.40
N SER A 729 0.15 5.35 3.57
CA SER A 729 -0.39 6.16 2.49
C SER A 729 0.57 7.26 2.06
N ALA A 730 0.49 7.67 0.79
CA ALA A 730 1.27 8.75 0.23
C ALA A 730 0.41 9.64 -0.67
N GLU A 731 0.76 10.93 -0.73
CA GLU A 731 0.01 11.96 -1.43
C GLU A 731 0.95 12.91 -2.17
N LEU A 732 0.57 13.31 -3.37
CA LEU A 732 1.25 14.30 -4.19
C LEU A 732 0.59 15.66 -4.02
N TYR A 733 1.34 16.67 -3.56
CA TYR A 733 0.95 18.07 -3.68
C TYR A 733 1.38 18.64 -5.04
N ASP A 734 0.49 19.36 -5.69
CA ASP A 734 0.77 20.10 -6.93
C ASP A 734 0.87 21.63 -6.66
N PRO A 735 2.08 22.22 -6.75
CA PRO A 735 2.27 23.66 -6.57
C PRO A 735 1.53 24.59 -7.56
N SER A 736 1.07 24.09 -8.70
CA SER A 736 0.41 24.90 -9.72
C SER A 736 -1.08 25.13 -9.43
N THR A 737 -1.73 24.16 -8.78
CA THR A 737 -3.16 24.19 -8.43
C THR A 737 -3.42 24.32 -6.93
N GLY A 738 -2.43 24.01 -6.08
CA GLY A 738 -2.60 23.91 -4.64
C GLY A 738 -3.35 22.65 -4.17
N THR A 739 -3.57 21.68 -5.06
CA THR A 739 -4.34 20.47 -4.77
C THR A 739 -3.45 19.31 -4.35
N TRP A 740 -4.02 18.43 -3.51
CA TRP A 740 -3.45 17.12 -3.18
C TRP A 740 -4.08 16.02 -4.04
N THR A 741 -3.36 14.92 -4.22
CA THR A 741 -3.85 13.73 -4.92
C THR A 741 -3.20 12.50 -4.30
N THR A 742 -3.99 11.49 -3.92
CA THR A 742 -3.46 10.21 -3.44
C THR A 742 -2.65 9.53 -4.53
N THR A 743 -1.57 8.86 -4.14
CA THR A 743 -0.76 8.02 -5.04
C THR A 743 -0.70 6.59 -4.50
N GLY A 744 0.14 5.71 -5.03
CA GLY A 744 0.30 4.38 -4.46
C GLY A 744 0.74 4.44 -3.00
N ASN A 745 0.36 3.43 -2.22
CA ASN A 745 0.78 3.28 -0.83
C ASN A 745 2.10 2.50 -0.76
N MET A 746 2.89 2.77 0.28
CA MET A 746 4.03 1.92 0.65
C MET A 746 3.53 0.54 1.10
N ASN A 747 4.38 -0.48 0.97
CA ASN A 747 4.11 -1.84 1.43
C ASN A 747 4.09 -1.91 2.96
N ASN A 748 4.82 -1.02 3.65
CA ASN A 748 4.88 -0.95 5.11
C ASN A 748 4.46 0.43 5.61
N GLY A 749 3.59 0.47 6.62
CA GLY A 749 3.26 1.70 7.34
C GLY A 749 4.42 2.13 8.22
N ARG A 750 4.86 3.39 8.11
CA ARG A 750 6.11 3.85 8.71
C ARG A 750 6.09 5.33 9.08
N LYS A 751 6.59 5.63 10.28
CA LYS A 751 6.88 6.98 10.79
C LYS A 751 8.37 7.10 11.14
N GLY A 752 8.93 8.30 11.10
CA GLY A 752 10.33 8.53 11.48
C GLY A 752 11.35 7.83 10.57
N HIS A 753 10.94 7.51 9.34
CA HIS A 753 11.79 6.98 8.26
C HIS A 753 12.50 8.11 7.50
N THR A 754 13.44 7.76 6.63
CA THR A 754 14.09 8.72 5.73
C THR A 754 13.69 8.50 4.28
N ALA A 755 13.54 9.59 3.53
CA ALA A 755 13.33 9.59 2.07
C ALA A 755 14.51 10.27 1.36
N SER A 756 14.91 9.75 0.21
CA SER A 756 16.04 10.24 -0.60
C SER A 756 15.65 10.27 -2.08
N VAL A 757 15.61 11.47 -2.67
CA VAL A 757 15.39 11.63 -4.13
C VAL A 757 16.67 11.23 -4.86
N LEU A 758 16.55 10.32 -5.82
CA LEU A 758 17.65 9.78 -6.60
C LEU A 758 17.84 10.53 -7.93
N SER A 759 19.01 10.38 -8.53
CA SER A 759 19.36 11.00 -9.83
C SER A 759 18.49 10.54 -11.01
N ASN A 760 17.82 9.39 -10.89
CA ASN A 760 16.83 8.90 -11.86
C ASN A 760 15.40 9.39 -11.58
N GLY A 761 15.21 10.28 -10.60
CA GLY A 761 13.91 10.86 -10.23
C GLY A 761 13.05 10.00 -9.29
N LYS A 762 13.45 8.75 -8.99
CA LYS A 762 12.76 7.91 -8.00
C LYS A 762 13.06 8.37 -6.57
N VAL A 763 12.20 8.01 -5.62
CA VAL A 763 12.41 8.31 -4.19
C VAL A 763 12.64 7.00 -3.44
N LEU A 764 13.82 6.87 -2.84
CA LEU A 764 14.17 5.76 -1.96
C LEU A 764 13.71 6.07 -0.53
N VAL A 765 12.88 5.23 0.05
CA VAL A 765 12.41 5.32 1.44
C VAL A 765 12.92 4.13 2.24
N THR A 766 13.52 4.36 3.40
CA THR A 766 14.14 3.30 4.22
C THR A 766 13.92 3.48 5.72
N GLY A 767 13.76 2.36 6.41
CA GLY A 767 13.56 2.27 7.87
C GLY A 767 12.27 2.89 8.39
N GLY A 768 12.27 3.31 9.65
CA GLY A 768 11.14 3.83 10.40
C GLY A 768 10.53 2.83 11.38
N GLU A 769 9.53 3.30 12.14
CA GLU A 769 8.76 2.50 13.09
C GLU A 769 7.34 2.25 12.53
N SER A 770 6.91 1.00 12.58
CA SER A 770 5.63 0.50 12.07
C SER A 770 4.63 0.16 13.19
N ASN A 771 3.38 -0.12 12.83
CA ASN A 771 2.30 -0.35 13.79
C ASN A 771 2.62 -1.46 14.81
N GLY A 772 2.38 -1.17 16.08
CA GLY A 772 2.78 -2.02 17.20
C GLY A 772 4.15 -1.68 17.80
N TYR A 773 4.77 -0.55 17.41
CA TYR A 773 6.12 -0.15 17.81
C TYR A 773 7.19 -1.13 17.32
N ILE A 774 7.13 -1.48 16.04
CA ILE A 774 8.04 -2.44 15.40
C ILE A 774 8.96 -1.69 14.42
N ASP A 775 10.24 -1.61 14.77
CA ASP A 775 11.27 -1.03 13.91
C ASP A 775 11.50 -1.92 12.68
N ILE A 776 11.57 -1.30 11.50
CA ILE A 776 11.75 -2.01 10.23
C ILE A 776 13.09 -1.66 9.57
N ASN A 777 13.60 -2.63 8.80
CA ASN A 777 14.77 -2.47 7.93
C ASN A 777 14.39 -2.37 6.44
N SER A 778 13.10 -2.52 6.10
CA SER A 778 12.63 -2.59 4.73
C SER A 778 12.79 -1.26 3.99
N THR A 779 13.15 -1.37 2.71
CA THR A 779 13.42 -0.23 1.83
C THR A 779 12.59 -0.34 0.55
N GLU A 780 12.05 0.79 0.11
CA GLU A 780 11.10 0.88 -0.98
C GLU A 780 11.46 2.04 -1.93
N LEU A 781 11.16 1.88 -3.22
CA LEU A 781 11.37 2.87 -4.28
C LEU A 781 10.02 3.34 -4.83
N TYR A 782 9.72 4.62 -4.67
CA TYR A 782 8.61 5.27 -5.37
C TYR A 782 9.02 5.67 -6.79
N ASP A 783 8.16 5.40 -7.77
CA ASP A 783 8.30 5.87 -9.15
C ASP A 783 7.25 6.94 -9.49
N PRO A 784 7.65 8.24 -9.60
CA PRO A 784 6.73 9.32 -9.96
C PRO A 784 6.05 9.22 -11.33
N SER A 785 6.52 8.34 -12.22
CA SER A 785 5.93 8.16 -13.56
C SER A 785 4.72 7.22 -13.56
N THR A 786 4.65 6.30 -12.60
CA THR A 786 3.56 5.32 -12.46
C THR A 786 2.74 5.51 -11.17
N GLY A 787 3.30 6.19 -10.18
CA GLY A 787 2.72 6.32 -8.84
C GLY A 787 2.89 5.07 -7.97
N PHE A 788 3.63 4.05 -8.42
CA PHE A 788 3.82 2.80 -7.68
C PHE A 788 5.04 2.84 -6.76
N TRP A 789 4.97 2.02 -5.70
CA TRP A 789 6.11 1.66 -4.85
C TRP A 789 6.60 0.26 -5.21
N THR A 790 7.90 0.04 -5.14
CA THR A 790 8.53 -1.27 -5.35
C THR A 790 9.51 -1.54 -4.23
N THR A 791 9.43 -2.72 -3.61
CA THR A 791 10.41 -3.14 -2.61
C THR A 791 11.79 -3.33 -3.25
N THR A 792 12.84 -3.04 -2.49
CA THR A 792 14.23 -3.32 -2.86
C THR A 792 14.93 -4.03 -1.69
N GLY A 793 16.25 -4.22 -1.75
CA GLY A 793 16.98 -4.85 -0.63
C GLY A 793 16.81 -4.06 0.68
N SER A 794 16.82 -4.77 1.81
CA SER A 794 16.65 -4.20 3.15
C SER A 794 17.98 -3.93 3.85
N MET A 795 17.98 -2.98 4.78
CA MET A 795 19.10 -2.75 5.71
C MET A 795 19.39 -4.00 6.55
N ILE A 796 20.62 -4.10 7.05
CA ILE A 796 21.05 -5.20 7.91
C ILE A 796 20.49 -5.03 9.33
N ASP A 797 20.55 -3.82 9.89
CA ASP A 797 19.88 -3.48 11.14
C ASP A 797 18.46 -2.90 10.89
N THR A 798 17.52 -3.08 11.82
CA THR A 798 16.30 -2.25 11.88
C THR A 798 16.66 -0.87 12.40
N ARG A 799 16.08 0.19 11.81
CA ARG A 799 16.43 1.58 12.16
C ARG A 799 15.21 2.49 12.07
N TYR A 800 14.89 3.21 13.14
CA TYR A 800 14.02 4.39 13.11
C TYR A 800 14.77 5.63 13.60
N LEU A 801 14.35 6.81 13.10
CA LEU A 801 14.88 8.14 13.46
C LEU A 801 16.42 8.28 13.29
N HIS A 802 16.96 7.50 12.35
CA HIS A 802 18.29 7.60 11.75
C HIS A 802 18.39 8.78 10.75
N ALA A 803 19.60 9.05 10.26
CA ALA A 803 19.82 10.02 9.17
C ALA A 803 20.39 9.34 7.92
N ALA A 804 19.93 9.80 6.74
CA ALA A 804 20.37 9.34 5.43
C ALA A 804 21.03 10.47 4.62
N SER A 805 21.88 10.14 3.66
CA SER A 805 22.54 11.12 2.78
C SER A 805 22.91 10.52 1.42
N VAL A 806 22.45 11.15 0.33
CA VAL A 806 22.80 10.78 -1.05
C VAL A 806 24.22 11.28 -1.35
N LEU A 807 25.10 10.38 -1.77
CA LEU A 807 26.50 10.67 -2.08
C LEU A 807 26.67 11.05 -3.56
N SER A 808 27.79 11.70 -3.89
CA SER A 808 28.15 12.10 -5.25
C SER A 808 28.32 10.95 -6.24
N ASN A 809 28.49 9.72 -5.75
CA ASN A 809 28.54 8.49 -6.55
C ASN A 809 27.16 7.79 -6.72
N GLY A 810 26.07 8.42 -6.26
CA GLY A 810 24.71 7.90 -6.36
C GLY A 810 24.29 6.88 -5.29
N LYS A 811 25.21 6.46 -4.40
CA LYS A 811 24.87 5.62 -3.23
C LYS A 811 24.22 6.44 -2.13
N VAL A 812 23.47 5.79 -1.25
CA VAL A 812 22.91 6.44 -0.06
C VAL A 812 23.55 5.85 1.19
N LEU A 813 24.12 6.73 2.02
CA LEU A 813 24.66 6.41 3.35
C LEU A 813 23.54 6.54 4.38
N VAL A 814 23.35 5.53 5.24
CA VAL A 814 22.47 5.55 6.41
C VAL A 814 23.30 5.42 7.68
N THR A 815 22.93 6.19 8.71
CA THR A 815 23.75 6.39 9.93
C THR A 815 22.92 6.33 11.20
N GLY A 816 23.37 5.51 12.16
CA GLY A 816 22.77 5.45 13.50
C GLY A 816 21.31 5.01 13.50
N GLY A 817 20.48 5.74 14.25
CA GLY A 817 19.10 5.38 14.57
C GLY A 817 18.99 4.60 15.87
N GLU A 818 17.78 4.25 16.24
CA GLU A 818 17.48 3.21 17.24
C GLU A 818 16.82 2.03 16.53
N GLY A 819 16.95 0.83 17.09
CA GLY A 819 16.43 -0.42 16.53
C GLY A 819 16.29 -1.50 17.59
N ASN A 820 16.08 -2.76 17.17
CA ASN A 820 15.76 -3.89 18.05
C ASN A 820 16.78 -4.19 19.18
N VAL A 821 17.99 -3.62 19.10
CA VAL A 821 19.07 -3.76 20.10
C VAL A 821 19.39 -2.46 20.85
N GLY A 822 18.53 -1.44 20.72
CA GLY A 822 18.73 -0.09 21.25
C GLY A 822 19.41 0.85 20.24
N VAL A 823 20.00 1.93 20.76
CA VAL A 823 20.61 2.99 19.94
C VAL A 823 21.86 2.49 19.22
N LEU A 824 21.96 2.79 17.92
CA LEU A 824 22.95 2.21 17.01
C LEU A 824 24.11 3.16 16.71
N SER A 825 25.32 2.61 16.62
CA SER A 825 26.52 3.25 16.05
C SER A 825 26.90 2.71 14.68
N SER A 826 26.17 1.72 14.17
CA SER A 826 26.38 1.15 12.84
C SER A 826 26.01 2.14 11.72
N ALA A 827 26.66 1.97 10.58
CA ALA A 827 26.40 2.73 9.36
C ALA A 827 26.44 1.80 8.14
N GLU A 828 25.58 2.07 7.17
CA GLU A 828 25.36 1.22 6.00
C GLU A 828 25.26 2.04 4.71
N LEU A 829 25.60 1.41 3.59
CA LEU A 829 25.53 1.95 2.25
C LEU A 829 24.65 1.06 1.36
N ILE A 830 23.64 1.66 0.73
CA ILE A 830 22.89 1.04 -0.38
C ILE A 830 23.39 1.56 -1.72
N ASP A 831 23.49 0.66 -2.69
CA ASP A 831 23.53 0.98 -4.12
C ASP A 831 22.11 0.91 -4.73
N PRO A 832 21.45 2.04 -5.03
CA PRO A 832 20.08 2.03 -5.52
C PRO A 832 19.92 1.43 -6.93
N SER A 833 21.02 1.17 -7.66
CA SER A 833 20.96 0.55 -8.99
C SER A 833 20.81 -0.97 -8.92
N THR A 834 21.30 -1.60 -7.84
CA THR A 834 21.23 -3.05 -7.62
C THR A 834 20.40 -3.45 -6.40
N GLY A 835 19.99 -2.48 -5.58
CA GLY A 835 19.32 -2.72 -4.29
C GLY A 835 20.24 -3.34 -3.22
N THR A 836 21.56 -3.34 -3.44
CA THR A 836 22.51 -4.05 -2.57
C THR A 836 22.95 -3.19 -1.40
N TRP A 837 22.77 -3.69 -0.18
CA TRP A 837 23.29 -3.10 1.05
C TRP A 837 24.68 -3.63 1.42
N THR A 838 25.47 -2.78 2.05
CA THR A 838 26.84 -3.05 2.51
C THR A 838 27.10 -2.31 3.82
N THR A 839 27.80 -2.92 4.78
CA THR A 839 28.27 -2.22 5.97
C THR A 839 29.47 -1.32 5.64
N THR A 840 29.65 -0.25 6.42
CA THR A 840 30.88 0.55 6.45
C THR A 840 31.41 0.64 7.88
N SER A 841 32.44 1.44 8.14
CA SER A 841 32.93 1.67 9.50
C SER A 841 31.81 2.22 10.41
N ASN A 842 31.82 1.82 11.68
CA ASN A 842 30.88 2.35 12.68
C ASN A 842 31.28 3.77 13.13
N LEU A 843 30.28 4.53 13.56
CA LEU A 843 30.42 5.77 14.34
C LEU A 843 31.10 5.47 15.69
N THR A 844 31.80 6.45 16.24
CA THR A 844 32.40 6.41 17.58
C THR A 844 31.33 6.41 18.68
N ASN A 845 30.21 7.13 18.44
CA ASN A 845 29.09 7.21 19.37
C ASN A 845 27.79 6.79 18.69
N ALA A 846 27.05 5.89 19.33
CA ALA A 846 25.69 5.53 18.95
C ALA A 846 24.75 6.74 19.08
N ARG A 847 23.87 6.96 18.10
CA ARG A 847 23.03 8.17 18.04
C ARG A 847 21.77 8.03 17.16
N TYR A 848 20.70 8.68 17.60
CA TYR A 848 19.50 9.00 16.81
C TYR A 848 19.07 10.45 17.04
N TRP A 849 18.16 11.00 16.23
CA TRP A 849 17.82 12.44 16.19
C TRP A 849 19.03 13.37 15.98
N HIS A 850 20.10 12.85 15.36
CA HIS A 850 21.21 13.62 14.81
C HIS A 850 20.87 14.15 13.41
N THR A 851 21.67 15.09 12.93
CA THR A 851 21.63 15.51 11.52
C THR A 851 22.84 14.99 10.76
N SER A 852 22.64 14.72 9.47
CA SER A 852 23.67 14.36 8.50
C SER A 852 23.71 15.42 7.40
N SER A 853 24.89 15.86 6.97
CA SER A 853 25.04 16.92 5.97
C SER A 853 26.20 16.62 5.03
N VAL A 854 25.90 16.54 3.72
CA VAL A 854 26.91 16.38 2.67
C VAL A 854 27.60 17.71 2.44
N LEU A 855 28.94 17.72 2.51
CA LEU A 855 29.78 18.91 2.31
C LEU A 855 30.18 19.07 0.84
N SER A 856 30.70 20.25 0.49
CA SER A 856 31.13 20.59 -0.87
C SER A 856 32.33 19.76 -1.39
N ASP A 857 33.06 19.09 -0.50
CA ASP A 857 34.13 18.12 -0.86
C ASP A 857 33.62 16.66 -0.96
N GLY A 858 32.31 16.44 -0.77
CA GLY A 858 31.66 15.13 -0.81
C GLY A 858 31.71 14.33 0.49
N LYS A 859 32.38 14.79 1.54
CA LYS A 859 32.33 14.14 2.86
C LYS A 859 30.97 14.37 3.55
N VAL A 860 30.65 13.54 4.54
CA VAL A 860 29.39 13.64 5.29
C VAL A 860 29.65 13.97 6.75
N LEU A 861 29.12 15.12 7.20
CA LEU A 861 29.21 15.60 8.57
C LEU A 861 27.98 15.15 9.37
N VAL A 862 28.21 14.43 10.48
CA VAL A 862 27.17 13.99 11.43
C VAL A 862 27.29 14.78 12.73
N THR A 863 26.21 15.45 13.14
CA THR A 863 26.20 16.32 14.33
C THR A 863 25.12 15.93 15.35
N GLY A 864 25.49 15.88 16.62
CA GLY A 864 24.55 15.76 17.75
C GLY A 864 23.77 14.43 17.81
N GLY A 865 22.52 14.51 18.28
CA GLY A 865 21.66 13.35 18.56
C GLY A 865 21.66 12.92 20.03
N TRP A 866 20.91 11.88 20.35
CA TRP A 866 20.82 11.26 21.68
C TRP A 866 21.40 9.84 21.65
N ASN A 867 22.16 9.45 22.68
CA ASN A 867 22.82 8.13 22.75
C ASN A 867 22.14 7.12 23.71
N GLY A 868 20.91 7.40 24.12
CA GLY A 868 20.19 6.67 25.17
C GLY A 868 20.35 7.28 26.58
N PHE A 869 21.39 8.08 26.83
CA PHE A 869 21.71 8.62 28.16
C PHE A 869 21.90 10.14 28.21
N ILE A 870 22.50 10.73 27.17
CA ILE A 870 22.81 12.16 27.06
C ILE A 870 22.68 12.66 25.62
N ALA A 871 22.46 13.98 25.49
CA ALA A 871 22.48 14.66 24.21
C ALA A 871 23.94 14.92 23.81
N LEU A 872 24.32 14.49 22.60
CA LEU A 872 25.70 14.55 22.13
C LEU A 872 26.04 15.94 21.63
N ASN A 873 27.25 16.42 21.98
CA ASN A 873 27.90 17.55 21.31
C ASN A 873 29.01 17.07 20.34
N SER A 874 29.24 15.75 20.25
CA SER A 874 30.26 15.15 19.41
C SER A 874 29.84 15.16 17.93
N VAL A 875 30.84 15.39 17.08
CA VAL A 875 30.69 15.57 15.64
C VAL A 875 31.67 14.64 14.94
N GLU A 876 31.18 13.91 13.94
CA GLU A 876 31.92 12.88 13.24
C GLU A 876 31.81 13.09 11.73
N LEU A 877 32.92 12.89 11.01
CA LEU A 877 33.05 13.17 9.57
C LEU A 877 33.41 11.88 8.84
N TYR A 878 32.55 11.47 7.91
CA TYR A 878 32.73 10.29 7.07
C TYR A 878 33.43 10.64 5.76
N ASP A 879 34.48 9.89 5.42
CA ASP A 879 35.11 9.95 4.10
C ASP A 879 34.62 8.78 3.21
N PRO A 880 33.80 9.03 2.18
CA PRO A 880 33.25 7.98 1.33
C PRO A 880 34.28 7.38 0.34
N SER A 881 35.48 7.93 0.23
CA SER A 881 36.54 7.37 -0.64
C SER A 881 37.28 6.19 0.02
N ILE A 882 37.31 6.15 1.35
CA ILE A 882 38.00 5.12 2.15
C ILE A 882 37.09 4.39 3.15
N GLY A 883 35.86 4.85 3.37
CA GLY A 883 34.87 4.17 4.21
C GLY A 883 35.11 4.28 5.70
N THR A 884 35.70 5.39 6.17
CA THR A 884 36.10 5.59 7.58
C THR A 884 35.52 6.87 8.19
N TRP A 885 35.29 6.84 9.50
CA TRP A 885 34.92 8.01 10.30
C TRP A 885 36.13 8.68 10.95
N THR A 886 36.03 9.99 11.15
CA THR A 886 36.98 10.79 11.91
C THR A 886 36.23 11.74 12.85
N THR A 887 36.68 11.87 14.11
CA THR A 887 36.12 12.87 15.04
C THR A 887 36.66 14.25 14.71
N THR A 888 35.78 15.25 14.60
CA THR A 888 36.15 16.66 14.37
C THR A 888 35.80 17.52 15.60
N GLY A 889 35.92 18.85 15.49
CA GLY A 889 35.58 19.78 16.58
C GLY A 889 34.16 19.59 17.10
N THR A 890 33.97 19.76 18.41
CA THR A 890 32.68 19.56 19.10
C THR A 890 31.85 20.83 19.17
N MET A 891 30.52 20.69 19.18
CA MET A 891 29.60 21.79 19.50
C MET A 891 29.72 22.21 20.98
N THR A 892 29.29 23.43 21.29
CA THR A 892 29.27 23.99 22.66
C THR A 892 28.26 23.26 23.55
N ASN A 893 27.10 22.89 22.99
CA ASN A 893 26.02 22.22 23.72
C ASN A 893 25.65 20.89 23.06
N GLY A 894 25.31 19.89 23.89
CA GLY A 894 24.73 18.64 23.41
C GLY A 894 23.27 18.83 23.02
N ARG A 895 22.91 18.40 21.80
CA ARG A 895 21.58 18.65 21.21
C ARG A 895 21.09 17.51 20.31
N SER A 896 19.81 17.20 20.40
CA SER A 896 19.03 16.39 19.44
C SER A 896 17.87 17.22 18.87
N TYR A 897 17.18 16.74 17.83
CA TYR A 897 16.04 17.46 17.19
C TYR A 897 16.38 18.88 16.69
N HIS A 898 17.66 19.18 16.49
CA HIS A 898 18.16 20.39 15.84
C HIS A 898 18.10 20.25 14.31
N THR A 899 18.26 21.35 13.60
CA THR A 899 18.50 21.33 12.15
C THR A 899 19.94 21.75 11.84
N ALA A 900 20.48 21.21 10.74
CA ALA A 900 21.75 21.62 10.16
C ALA A 900 21.50 22.07 8.71
N SER A 901 22.10 23.19 8.30
CA SER A 901 21.89 23.79 6.99
C SER A 901 23.23 24.16 6.37
N VAL A 902 23.57 23.55 5.23
CA VAL A 902 24.76 23.88 4.45
C VAL A 902 24.48 25.20 3.71
N LEU A 903 25.30 26.21 3.99
CA LEU A 903 25.17 27.55 3.41
C LEU A 903 25.91 27.65 2.06
N SER A 904 25.58 28.68 1.28
CA SER A 904 26.22 28.95 -0.03
C SER A 904 27.73 29.20 0.04
N ASN A 905 28.27 29.51 1.22
CA ASN A 905 29.71 29.64 1.49
C ASN A 905 30.38 28.33 1.97
N GLY A 906 29.67 27.20 1.97
CA GLY A 906 30.16 25.89 2.38
C GLY A 906 30.17 25.62 3.88
N LYS A 907 29.83 26.61 4.73
CA LYS A 907 29.73 26.42 6.19
C LYS A 907 28.39 25.77 6.57
N VAL A 908 28.34 25.10 7.73
CA VAL A 908 27.12 24.41 8.20
C VAL A 908 26.56 25.11 9.44
N LEU A 909 25.35 25.67 9.31
CA LEU A 909 24.62 26.36 10.37
C LEU A 909 23.78 25.34 11.15
N VAL A 910 24.02 25.19 12.46
CA VAL A 910 23.26 24.31 13.36
C VAL A 910 22.40 25.13 14.32
N THR A 911 21.08 24.87 14.33
CA THR A 911 20.10 25.70 15.05
C THR A 911 19.21 24.89 16.00
N GLY A 912 18.98 25.44 17.21
CA GLY A 912 17.98 24.94 18.15
C GLY A 912 18.20 23.50 18.61
N GLY A 913 17.11 22.76 18.79
CA GLY A 913 17.12 21.40 19.33
C GLY A 913 16.91 21.34 20.84
N TRP A 914 17.04 20.14 21.40
CA TRP A 914 16.64 19.79 22.77
C TRP A 914 17.75 18.99 23.47
N ASN A 915 17.78 19.08 24.80
CA ASN A 915 18.69 18.31 25.67
C ASN A 915 17.94 17.55 26.79
N PHE A 916 16.63 17.31 26.61
CA PHE A 916 15.72 16.71 27.59
C PHE A 916 15.44 17.56 28.85
N LEU A 917 16.01 18.78 28.95
CA LEU A 917 15.72 19.76 30.01
C LEU A 917 15.10 21.05 29.45
N SER A 918 15.58 21.51 28.30
CA SER A 918 15.22 22.79 27.69
C SER A 918 15.38 22.75 26.17
N SER A 919 14.45 23.38 25.45
CA SER A 919 14.68 23.74 24.04
C SER A 919 15.75 24.83 23.94
N PHE A 920 16.58 24.81 22.90
CA PHE A 920 17.60 25.83 22.67
C PHE A 920 17.14 26.92 21.69
N ASN A 921 17.60 28.16 21.92
CA ASN A 921 17.63 29.20 20.90
C ASN A 921 19.02 29.41 20.28
N SER A 922 20.03 28.65 20.72
CA SER A 922 21.43 28.84 20.30
C SER A 922 21.71 28.35 18.89
N THR A 923 22.57 29.09 18.18
CA THR A 923 23.03 28.77 16.82
C THR A 923 24.55 28.73 16.76
N GLU A 924 25.09 27.67 16.15
CA GLU A 924 26.53 27.43 15.99
C GLU A 924 26.85 27.17 14.51
N LEU A 925 28.01 27.61 14.04
CA LEU A 925 28.42 27.55 12.64
C LEU A 925 29.74 26.77 12.52
N TYR A 926 29.71 25.65 11.80
CA TYR A 926 30.89 24.83 11.48
C TYR A 926 31.56 25.33 10.20
N ASP A 927 32.89 25.41 10.23
CA ASP A 927 33.73 25.71 9.07
C ASP A 927 34.55 24.48 8.66
N PRO A 928 34.18 23.79 7.57
CA PRO A 928 34.91 22.60 7.09
C PRO A 928 36.37 22.85 6.72
N SER A 929 36.77 24.08 6.39
CA SER A 929 38.14 24.40 5.97
C SER A 929 39.14 24.45 7.13
N SER A 930 38.64 24.70 8.34
CA SER A 930 39.44 24.76 9.58
C SER A 930 39.04 23.71 10.63
N SER A 931 37.94 22.98 10.39
CA SER A 931 37.31 22.05 11.35
C SER A 931 36.92 22.71 12.69
N THR A 932 36.59 24.01 12.66
CA THR A 932 36.23 24.80 13.84
C THR A 932 34.73 25.12 13.92
N TRP A 933 34.25 25.35 15.14
CA TRP A 933 32.90 25.85 15.42
C TRP A 933 32.97 27.29 15.92
N THR A 934 31.97 28.09 15.55
CA THR A 934 31.79 29.47 16.04
C THR A 934 30.34 29.71 16.45
N THR A 935 30.11 30.37 17.57
CA THR A 935 28.76 30.80 17.98
C THR A 935 28.34 32.02 17.16
N THR A 936 27.09 32.05 16.68
CA THR A 936 26.50 33.21 15.99
C THR A 936 25.27 33.71 16.77
N GLY A 937 24.51 34.66 16.19
CA GLY A 937 23.29 35.19 16.82
C GLY A 937 22.28 34.10 17.17
N ASN A 938 21.65 34.22 18.35
CA ASN A 938 20.62 33.31 18.82
C ASN A 938 19.25 33.64 18.20
N MET A 939 18.39 32.63 18.08
CA MET A 939 16.98 32.79 17.71
C MET A 939 16.22 33.58 18.78
N ASN A 940 15.14 34.24 18.36
CA ASN A 940 14.26 34.97 19.28
C ASN A 940 13.44 33.99 20.13
N ASN A 941 13.05 32.84 19.57
CA ASN A 941 12.37 31.74 20.28
C ASN A 941 13.29 30.52 20.37
N ALA A 942 13.28 29.83 21.51
CA ALA A 942 13.84 28.49 21.61
C ALA A 942 12.94 27.50 20.88
N ARG A 943 13.51 26.56 20.12
CA ARG A 943 12.73 25.58 19.36
C ARG A 943 13.48 24.27 19.09
N HIS A 944 12.75 23.17 19.05
CA HIS A 944 13.18 21.84 18.59
C HIS A 944 12.10 21.22 17.69
N ALA A 945 12.45 20.18 16.92
CA ALA A 945 11.55 19.53 15.95
C ALA A 945 10.90 20.52 14.95
N HIS A 946 11.64 21.60 14.66
CA HIS A 946 11.35 22.62 13.65
C HIS A 946 11.96 22.26 12.31
N THR A 947 11.62 23.02 11.26
CA THR A 947 12.22 22.86 9.92
C THR A 947 13.04 24.07 9.53
N ALA A 948 14.20 23.85 8.90
CA ALA A 948 15.04 24.87 8.28
C ALA A 948 15.00 24.77 6.75
N SER A 949 15.07 25.89 6.04
CA SER A 949 15.10 25.95 4.57
C SER A 949 16.01 27.08 4.10
N VAL A 950 17.07 26.72 3.36
CA VAL A 950 18.02 27.69 2.76
C VAL A 950 17.40 28.25 1.48
N LEU A 951 17.00 29.51 1.51
CA LEU A 951 16.28 30.18 0.45
C LEU A 951 17.21 30.62 -0.69
N SER A 952 16.64 30.88 -1.87
CA SER A 952 17.38 31.32 -3.06
C SER A 952 18.06 32.70 -2.92
N ASN A 953 17.65 33.50 -1.93
CA ASN A 953 18.30 34.76 -1.56
C ASN A 953 19.44 34.60 -0.52
N GLY A 954 19.75 33.35 -0.11
CA GLY A 954 20.80 33.02 0.84
C GLY A 954 20.39 33.02 2.31
N LEU A 955 19.18 33.47 2.66
CA LEU A 955 18.66 33.44 4.03
C LEU A 955 18.22 32.03 4.45
N VAL A 956 18.22 31.74 5.74
CA VAL A 956 17.66 30.50 6.31
C VAL A 956 16.32 30.79 6.97
N LEU A 957 15.22 30.24 6.41
CA LEU A 957 13.91 30.24 7.05
C LEU A 957 13.84 29.13 8.10
N LEU A 958 13.47 29.48 9.33
CA LEU A 958 13.00 28.56 10.36
C LEU A 958 11.50 28.70 10.55
N ALA A 959 10.80 27.55 10.57
CA ALA A 959 9.35 27.50 10.77
C ALA A 959 8.96 26.49 11.85
N GLY A 960 8.05 26.89 12.74
CA GLY A 960 7.41 26.03 13.73
C GLY A 960 8.39 25.31 14.67
N GLY A 961 8.10 24.05 14.97
CA GLY A 961 8.73 23.29 16.05
C GLY A 961 7.96 23.47 17.36
N ALA A 962 8.54 22.99 18.46
CA ALA A 962 8.01 23.15 19.80
C ALA A 962 9.04 23.78 20.75
N ASP A 963 8.54 24.41 21.80
CA ASP A 963 9.31 24.86 22.95
C ASP A 963 8.84 24.15 24.24
N ASN A 964 9.18 24.68 25.42
CA ASN A 964 8.74 24.13 26.70
C ASN A 964 7.26 24.45 27.04
N SER A 965 6.54 25.19 26.20
CA SER A 965 5.13 25.58 26.37
C SER A 965 4.19 24.90 25.36
N GLY A 966 4.67 24.58 24.15
CA GLY A 966 3.91 23.82 23.15
C GLY A 966 4.48 23.94 21.73
N SER A 967 3.70 23.52 20.73
CA SER A 967 4.01 23.76 19.32
C SER A 967 3.90 25.24 18.97
N LEU A 968 4.78 25.73 18.11
CA LEU A 968 4.89 27.13 17.69
C LEU A 968 4.30 27.34 16.29
N SER A 969 3.68 28.50 16.06
CA SER A 969 3.36 29.02 14.72
C SER A 969 4.38 30.03 14.20
N SER A 970 5.30 30.50 15.06
CA SER A 970 6.27 31.55 14.72
C SER A 970 7.33 31.06 13.73
N ALA A 971 7.72 31.96 12.84
CA ALA A 971 8.81 31.76 11.88
C ALA A 971 9.82 32.91 11.94
N GLU A 972 11.08 32.59 11.67
CA GLU A 972 12.23 33.49 11.78
C GLU A 972 13.18 33.30 10.57
N LEU A 973 13.94 34.34 10.24
CA LEU A 973 14.94 34.35 9.17
C LEU A 973 16.33 34.69 9.74
N TYR A 974 17.38 34.12 9.15
CA TYR A 974 18.80 34.41 9.38
C TYR A 974 19.50 34.73 8.06
#